data_AF-A0A4Q5Q015-F1
#
_entry.id   AF-A0A4Q5Q015-F1
#
_cell.length_a   1.000
_cell.length_b   1.000
_cell.length_c   1.000
_cell.angle_alpha   90.00
_cell.angle_beta   90.00
_cell.angle_gamma   90.00
#
_symmetry.space_group_name_H-M   'P 1'
#
loop_
_entity.id
_entity.type
_entity.pdbx_description
1 polymer ?
#
loop_
_entity_poly.entity_id
_entity_poly.type
_entity_poly.pdbx_seq_one_letter_code
_entity_poly.pdbx_strand_id
1 'polypeptide(L)'
;LTLVKNPDFYEKGLPYLDTLTYEIIPSDIIRLGRFENGQLDYVDNTSLPAARFESIINDPKWNKLGGEKIREIPEIEDLSQSLIMKKPALVTEYLGMDVKSDLFSDKRVRKAFNHSVDKQKIVDRVYNGKRGIAMGVLPPGFPGFNEANKVPYPYDPDKARELFAQAGWKDTDNDGFLDKDGKNFTVTLWHNQREILASLCTSVQADLRDVGIDVDVRSLQWASYIEKVRKNEAIFFRFGWSADFPDPDNFLWTLFSSQNVGQDNTTRYSNPVVDKMLDEARSITDWSKREKLYHEAEKIIIDGDSLTLKQIELVCNFNYQVEISESVIDRVNKSRQVIENIIADKKVVYGVNTGFGYLKNTVVSNEDIELLQENLIVSHAAGVGDYFDKNVSKAMLLLRANALLKGFSGIRLKVIQRLLDLLNLDITPLVPSQGSVGASGDLAPLSHLVLPIMGKGKVFYKDKQYDSLEVLKLNNLEPISLEAKEGLALINGTQAIAAVGAINLIKVKRIIDLADAISATSLEALKGTKEAFRNELHVIRPHLGQIQTAKNMTKMLNNSELMDSHKGCDQVQDAYSLRCIPQVHGSVRDTVNYVEKVLSTEFNSVTDNPIVLTETNEVISCGNFHGEPLALVMVYQHF
;
A
#
# COMPACT_ATOMS: atom_id res chain seq x y z
N LEU A 1 4.46 -27.16 33.05
CA LEU A 1 5.70 -27.42 32.28
C LEU A 1 6.87 -26.94 33.13
N THR A 2 7.86 -27.78 33.40
CA THR A 2 9.04 -27.38 34.18
C THR A 2 10.27 -27.46 33.27
N LEU A 3 10.97 -26.34 33.14
CA LEU A 3 12.24 -26.24 32.44
C LEU A 3 13.36 -26.23 33.48
N VAL A 4 14.42 -26.99 33.22
CA VAL A 4 15.60 -27.08 34.11
C VAL A 4 16.80 -26.54 33.35
N LYS A 5 17.71 -25.88 34.06
CA LYS A 5 18.94 -25.33 33.52
C LYS A 5 19.72 -26.37 32.71
N ASN A 6 20.10 -26.00 31.48
CA ASN A 6 21.03 -26.78 30.69
C ASN A 6 22.47 -26.40 31.10
N PRO A 7 23.26 -27.32 31.70
CA PRO A 7 24.63 -27.01 32.09
C PRO A 7 25.55 -26.71 30.90
N ASP A 8 25.18 -27.17 29.70
CA ASP A 8 25.96 -27.05 28.46
C ASP A 8 25.40 -25.95 27.53
N PHE A 9 24.71 -24.95 28.07
CA PHE A 9 24.23 -23.83 27.26
C PHE A 9 25.41 -23.11 26.58
N TYR A 10 25.26 -22.76 25.30
CA TYR A 10 26.36 -22.31 24.44
C TYR A 10 27.00 -20.99 24.92
N GLU A 11 26.30 -20.21 25.72
CA GLU A 11 26.80 -18.99 26.34
C GLU A 11 27.19 -19.27 27.80
N LYS A 12 28.50 -19.22 28.08
CA LYS A 12 29.03 -19.49 29.42
C LYS A 12 28.45 -18.52 30.45
N GLY A 13 27.93 -19.08 31.54
CA GLY A 13 27.31 -18.31 32.64
C GLY A 13 25.79 -18.17 32.53
N LEU A 14 25.19 -18.62 31.43
CA LEU A 14 23.73 -18.67 31.23
C LEU A 14 23.20 -20.11 31.17
N PRO A 15 21.90 -20.33 31.42
CA PRO A 15 20.93 -19.38 31.99
C PRO A 15 21.14 -19.15 33.49
N TYR A 16 20.66 -18.00 33.99
CA TYR A 16 20.79 -17.60 35.40
C TYR A 16 19.92 -18.41 36.37
N LEU A 17 18.77 -18.89 35.91
CA LEU A 17 17.80 -19.62 36.72
C LEU A 17 18.09 -21.13 36.67
N ASP A 18 18.01 -21.80 37.82
CA ASP A 18 18.19 -23.24 37.92
C ASP A 18 16.97 -24.02 37.43
N THR A 19 15.77 -23.48 37.65
CA THR A 19 14.50 -24.10 37.23
C THR A 19 13.44 -23.02 37.00
N LEU A 20 12.56 -23.26 36.02
CA LEU A 20 11.40 -22.42 35.73
C LEU A 20 10.16 -23.31 35.60
N THR A 21 9.15 -23.07 36.42
CA THR A 21 7.89 -23.81 36.39
C THR A 21 6.78 -22.95 35.80
N TYR A 22 6.24 -23.38 34.67
CA TYR A 22 5.06 -22.81 34.03
C TYR A 22 3.80 -23.55 34.46
N GLU A 23 2.90 -22.83 35.14
CA GLU A 23 1.55 -23.29 35.46
C GLU A 23 0.52 -22.66 34.51
N ILE A 24 -0.30 -23.49 33.87
CA ILE A 24 -1.39 -23.01 33.01
C ILE A 24 -2.62 -22.77 33.88
N ILE A 25 -2.89 -21.50 34.19
CA ILE A 25 -4.05 -21.07 34.99
C ILE A 25 -4.95 -20.21 34.09
N PRO A 26 -6.09 -20.72 33.60
CA PRO A 26 -6.90 -20.03 32.60
C PRO A 26 -7.55 -18.71 33.05
N SER A 27 -7.81 -18.53 34.34
CA SER A 27 -8.47 -17.34 34.88
C SER A 27 -7.46 -16.28 35.29
N ASP A 28 -7.58 -15.09 34.70
CA ASP A 28 -6.75 -13.92 35.02
C ASP A 28 -6.89 -13.52 36.49
N ILE A 29 -8.11 -13.58 37.05
CA ILE A 29 -8.37 -13.25 38.46
C ILE A 29 -7.67 -14.23 39.39
N ILE A 30 -7.71 -15.54 39.08
CA ILE A 30 -7.04 -16.56 39.90
C ILE A 30 -5.52 -16.38 39.81
N ARG A 31 -4.97 -16.11 38.61
CA ARG A 31 -3.53 -15.82 38.44
C ARG A 31 -3.08 -14.65 39.29
N LEU A 32 -3.79 -13.52 39.20
CA LEU A 32 -3.50 -12.34 40.00
C LEU A 32 -3.56 -12.66 41.50
N GLY A 33 -4.61 -13.33 41.98
CA GLY A 33 -4.73 -13.67 43.39
C GLY A 33 -3.61 -14.58 43.90
N ARG A 34 -3.16 -15.55 43.09
CA ARG A 34 -2.02 -16.41 43.43
C ARG A 34 -0.70 -15.62 43.50
N PHE A 35 -0.49 -14.68 42.58
CA PHE A 35 0.65 -13.77 42.62
C PHE A 35 0.61 -12.84 43.83
N GLU A 36 -0.55 -12.24 44.14
CA GLU A 36 -0.73 -11.39 45.33
C GLU A 36 -0.44 -12.14 46.64
N ASN A 37 -0.67 -13.46 46.66
CA ASN A 37 -0.39 -14.36 47.79
C ASN A 37 1.02 -14.98 47.78
N GLY A 38 1.90 -14.58 46.85
CA GLY A 38 3.26 -15.09 46.74
C GLY A 38 3.37 -16.55 46.27
N GLN A 39 2.32 -17.08 45.63
CA GLN A 39 2.32 -18.42 45.04
C GLN A 39 2.83 -18.43 43.59
N LEU A 40 2.95 -17.25 42.98
CA LEU A 40 3.56 -17.04 41.67
C LEU A 40 4.57 -15.90 41.78
N ASP A 41 5.73 -16.05 41.14
CA ASP A 41 6.77 -15.02 41.08
C ASP A 41 6.57 -14.04 39.91
N TYR A 42 5.78 -14.43 38.91
CA TYR A 42 5.53 -13.65 37.70
C TYR A 42 4.15 -13.96 37.11
N VAL A 43 3.52 -12.93 36.51
CA VAL A 43 2.25 -13.02 35.79
C VAL A 43 2.42 -12.31 34.45
N ASP A 44 2.03 -12.97 33.36
CA ASP A 44 2.26 -12.47 31.99
C ASP A 44 1.49 -11.16 31.66
N ASN A 45 1.82 -10.54 30.53
CA ASN A 45 1.22 -9.27 30.05
C ASN A 45 -0.28 -9.34 29.70
N THR A 46 -0.85 -10.54 29.53
CA THR A 46 -2.31 -10.74 29.42
C THR A 46 -2.97 -10.84 30.80
N SER A 47 -2.15 -10.79 31.85
CA SER A 47 -2.38 -11.04 33.27
C SER A 47 -3.38 -10.15 34.00
N LEU A 48 -3.31 -8.83 33.77
CA LEU A 48 -4.06 -7.85 34.55
C LEU A 48 -5.54 -7.92 34.19
N PRO A 49 -6.41 -8.45 35.08
CA PRO A 49 -7.83 -8.59 34.79
C PRO A 49 -8.44 -7.21 34.57
N ALA A 50 -9.31 -7.06 33.56
CA ALA A 50 -9.93 -5.78 33.25
C ALA A 50 -10.63 -5.15 34.48
N ALA A 51 -11.31 -5.97 35.28
CA ALA A 51 -12.01 -5.56 36.49
C ALA A 51 -11.10 -5.04 37.63
N ARG A 52 -9.81 -5.44 37.66
CA ARG A 52 -8.84 -5.01 38.68
C ARG A 52 -7.85 -3.98 38.14
N PHE A 53 -7.87 -3.69 36.85
CA PHE A 53 -6.87 -2.85 36.19
C PHE A 53 -6.72 -1.48 36.85
N GLU A 54 -7.83 -0.74 37.01
CA GLU A 54 -7.83 0.59 37.65
C GLU A 54 -7.32 0.54 39.09
N SER A 55 -7.73 -0.48 39.85
CA SER A 55 -7.26 -0.63 41.23
C SER A 55 -5.75 -0.86 41.32
N ILE A 56 -5.18 -1.60 40.36
CA ILE A 56 -3.76 -1.99 40.38
C ILE A 56 -2.88 -0.83 39.93
N ILE A 57 -3.22 -0.17 38.81
CA ILE A 57 -2.39 0.92 38.27
C ILE A 57 -2.41 2.17 39.15
N ASN A 58 -3.44 2.35 39.97
CA ASN A 58 -3.54 3.49 40.89
C ASN A 58 -2.99 3.17 42.29
N ASP A 59 -2.67 1.91 42.58
CA ASP A 59 -2.14 1.50 43.87
C ASP A 59 -0.61 1.67 43.91
N PRO A 60 -0.07 2.52 44.80
CA PRO A 60 1.38 2.75 44.95
C PRO A 60 2.19 1.50 45.28
N LYS A 61 1.54 0.43 45.80
CA LYS A 61 2.16 -0.88 46.00
C LYS A 61 2.72 -1.44 44.69
N TRP A 62 1.97 -1.27 43.60
CA TRP A 62 2.31 -1.83 42.29
C TRP A 62 2.91 -0.79 41.36
N ASN A 63 2.44 0.46 41.43
CA ASN A 63 2.83 1.52 40.53
C ASN A 63 3.11 2.84 41.26
N LYS A 64 4.39 3.22 41.37
CA LYS A 64 4.76 4.51 41.98
C LYS A 64 4.71 5.69 41.00
N LEU A 65 4.49 5.43 39.71
CA LEU A 65 4.38 6.47 38.67
C LEU A 65 3.00 7.15 38.65
N GLY A 66 1.98 6.49 39.21
CA GLY A 66 0.57 6.91 39.11
C GLY A 66 -0.11 6.40 37.84
N GLY A 67 -1.44 6.25 37.89
CA GLY A 67 -2.20 5.58 36.83
C GLY A 67 -2.29 6.36 35.52
N GLU A 68 -2.36 7.68 35.52
CA GLU A 68 -2.36 8.46 34.26
C GLU A 68 -1.00 8.34 33.55
N LYS A 69 0.07 8.60 34.30
CA LYS A 69 1.44 8.55 33.79
C LYS A 69 1.83 7.18 33.22
N ILE A 70 1.43 6.09 33.88
CA ILE A 70 1.77 4.74 33.40
C ILE A 70 1.12 4.41 32.04
N ARG A 71 -0.04 5.01 31.74
CA ARG A 71 -0.73 4.81 30.45
C ARG A 71 -0.01 5.53 29.32
N GLU A 72 0.58 6.69 29.58
CA GLU A 72 1.26 7.51 28.58
C GLU A 72 2.68 7.04 28.28
N ILE A 73 3.35 6.41 29.24
CA ILE A 73 4.73 5.91 29.04
C ILE A 73 4.71 4.72 28.06
N PRO A 74 5.47 4.76 26.95
CA PRO A 74 5.48 3.65 25.98
C PRO A 74 6.09 2.35 26.51
N GLU A 75 7.13 2.46 27.35
CA GLU A 75 7.88 1.33 27.88
C GLU A 75 8.33 1.55 29.33
N ILE A 76 8.20 0.52 30.16
CA ILE A 76 8.56 0.55 31.59
C ILE A 76 9.32 -0.72 31.94
N GLU A 77 10.60 -0.55 32.29
CA GLU A 77 11.50 -1.64 32.69
C GLU A 77 12.07 -1.48 34.11
N ASP A 78 12.03 -0.28 34.68
CA ASP A 78 12.59 0.01 35.99
C ASP A 78 11.64 -0.41 37.12
N LEU A 79 11.87 -1.59 37.68
CA LEU A 79 11.11 -2.15 38.79
C LEU A 79 11.18 -1.31 40.09
N SER A 80 12.14 -0.38 40.20
CA SER A 80 12.18 0.57 41.33
C SER A 80 11.04 1.60 41.27
N GLN A 81 10.57 1.92 40.05
CA GLN A 81 9.51 2.88 39.76
C GLN A 81 8.13 2.22 39.65
N SER A 82 8.06 1.00 39.13
CA SER A 82 6.81 0.26 38.99
C SER A 82 7.05 -1.25 38.89
N LEU A 83 6.32 -2.04 39.66
CA LEU A 83 6.28 -3.51 39.50
C LEU A 83 5.45 -3.93 38.27
N ILE A 84 4.80 -2.97 37.61
CA ILE A 84 4.08 -3.17 36.34
C ILE A 84 5.04 -2.86 35.20
N MET A 85 5.29 -3.85 34.36
CA MET A 85 6.03 -3.69 33.10
C MET A 85 5.08 -3.40 31.94
N LYS A 86 5.46 -2.46 31.08
CA LYS A 86 4.79 -2.17 29.81
C LYS A 86 5.81 -2.25 28.69
N LYS A 87 5.54 -3.05 27.66
CA LYS A 87 6.43 -3.28 26.53
C LYS A 87 5.63 -3.50 25.25
N PRO A 88 6.17 -3.15 24.07
CA PRO A 88 5.61 -3.60 22.80
C PRO A 88 5.52 -5.13 22.75
N ALA A 89 4.36 -5.65 22.34
CA ALA A 89 4.19 -7.06 22.07
C ALA A 89 4.42 -7.32 20.58
N LEU A 90 5.09 -8.41 20.24
CA LEU A 90 5.29 -8.84 18.85
C LEU A 90 4.03 -9.52 18.30
N VAL A 91 2.87 -8.90 18.53
CA VAL A 91 1.55 -9.48 18.27
C VAL A 91 0.68 -8.49 17.52
N THR A 92 0.07 -8.94 16.44
CA THR A 92 -0.99 -8.21 15.72
C THR A 92 -2.30 -8.98 15.85
N GLU A 93 -3.34 -8.33 16.35
CA GLU A 93 -4.70 -8.90 16.42
C GLU A 93 -5.57 -8.35 15.30
N TYR A 94 -6.41 -9.20 14.73
CA TYR A 94 -7.19 -8.85 13.54
C TYR A 94 -8.51 -9.63 13.45
N LEU A 95 -9.42 -9.11 12.64
CA LEU A 95 -10.59 -9.85 12.17
C LEU A 95 -10.25 -10.47 10.81
N GLY A 96 -10.20 -11.80 10.74
CA GLY A 96 -10.01 -12.55 9.52
C GLY A 96 -11.30 -12.64 8.73
N MET A 97 -11.21 -12.38 7.43
CA MET A 97 -12.30 -12.53 6.46
C MET A 97 -11.81 -13.41 5.33
N ASP A 98 -12.58 -14.43 4.99
CA ASP A 98 -12.28 -15.29 3.87
C ASP A 98 -12.56 -14.59 2.54
N VAL A 99 -11.50 -14.12 1.85
CA VAL A 99 -11.61 -13.29 0.63
C VAL A 99 -12.13 -14.06 -0.59
N LYS A 100 -12.38 -15.36 -0.45
CA LYS A 100 -12.96 -16.20 -1.50
C LYS A 100 -14.39 -16.65 -1.17
N SER A 101 -14.95 -16.19 -0.04
CA SER A 101 -16.34 -16.44 0.33
C SER A 101 -17.31 -15.51 -0.42
N ASP A 102 -18.57 -15.91 -0.54
CA ASP A 102 -19.60 -15.11 -1.22
C ASP A 102 -19.77 -13.72 -0.57
N LEU A 103 -19.68 -13.63 0.76
CA LEU A 103 -19.84 -12.37 1.48
C LEU A 103 -18.62 -11.45 1.40
N PHE A 104 -17.40 -12.02 1.49
CA PHE A 104 -16.17 -11.23 1.60
C PHE A 104 -15.31 -11.23 0.34
N SER A 105 -15.78 -11.77 -0.79
CA SER A 105 -15.09 -11.67 -2.09
C SER A 105 -15.02 -10.23 -2.60
N ASP A 106 -16.08 -9.45 -2.40
CA ASP A 106 -16.10 -8.02 -2.73
C ASP A 106 -15.25 -7.22 -1.74
N LYS A 107 -14.21 -6.53 -2.23
CA LYS A 107 -13.33 -5.73 -1.36
C LYS A 107 -14.05 -4.54 -0.74
N ARG A 108 -15.10 -4.00 -1.37
CA ARG A 108 -15.89 -2.89 -0.83
C ARG A 108 -16.54 -3.29 0.49
N VAL A 109 -17.05 -4.53 0.58
CA VAL A 109 -17.58 -5.11 1.81
C VAL A 109 -16.49 -5.18 2.89
N ARG A 110 -15.30 -5.70 2.57
CA ARG A 110 -14.18 -5.78 3.52
C ARG A 110 -13.72 -4.39 4.01
N LYS A 111 -13.74 -3.39 3.13
CA LYS A 111 -13.46 -1.99 3.47
C LYS A 111 -14.56 -1.41 4.36
N ALA A 112 -15.83 -1.69 4.06
CA ALA A 112 -16.95 -1.26 4.88
C ALA A 112 -16.80 -1.77 6.32
N PHE A 113 -16.54 -3.07 6.52
CA PHE A 113 -16.27 -3.63 7.84
C PHE A 113 -15.11 -2.94 8.57
N ASN A 114 -14.04 -2.55 7.87
CA ASN A 114 -12.92 -1.84 8.48
C ASN A 114 -13.31 -0.44 8.98
N HIS A 115 -14.20 0.25 8.27
CA HIS A 115 -14.77 1.54 8.66
C HIS A 115 -15.87 1.40 9.73
N SER A 116 -16.57 0.26 9.79
CA SER A 116 -17.63 0.03 10.77
C SER A 116 -17.13 -0.18 12.19
N VAL A 117 -15.92 -0.71 12.41
CA VAL A 117 -15.46 -1.10 13.75
C VAL A 117 -14.69 0.03 14.43
N ASP A 118 -15.16 0.47 15.61
CA ASP A 118 -14.50 1.47 16.45
C ASP A 118 -13.38 0.83 17.27
N LYS A 119 -12.19 0.78 16.66
CA LYS A 119 -10.99 0.20 17.25
C LYS A 119 -10.56 0.95 18.51
N GLN A 120 -10.76 2.27 18.57
CA GLN A 120 -10.39 3.08 19.72
C GLN A 120 -11.29 2.76 20.92
N LYS A 121 -12.62 2.64 20.68
CA LYS A 121 -13.55 2.19 21.72
C LYS A 121 -13.19 0.82 22.27
N ILE A 122 -12.77 -0.14 21.44
CA ILE A 122 -12.31 -1.45 21.92
C ILE A 122 -11.06 -1.31 22.79
N VAL A 123 -10.07 -0.53 22.35
CA VAL A 123 -8.86 -0.26 23.14
C VAL A 123 -9.21 0.33 24.50
N ASP A 124 -10.08 1.33 24.55
CA ASP A 124 -10.40 2.06 25.77
C ASP A 124 -11.33 1.27 26.71
N ARG A 125 -12.37 0.63 26.16
CA ARG A 125 -13.45 0.00 26.95
C ARG A 125 -13.23 -1.47 27.23
N VAL A 126 -12.56 -2.21 26.33
CA VAL A 126 -12.30 -3.64 26.51
C VAL A 126 -10.90 -3.86 27.07
N TYR A 127 -9.90 -3.16 26.54
CA TYR A 127 -8.51 -3.34 26.97
C TYR A 127 -8.01 -2.31 27.99
N ASN A 128 -8.83 -1.34 28.42
CA ASN A 128 -8.45 -0.27 29.35
C ASN A 128 -7.19 0.51 28.92
N GLY A 129 -7.04 0.75 27.61
CA GLY A 129 -5.88 1.45 27.05
C GLY A 129 -4.58 0.64 27.01
N LYS A 130 -4.61 -0.67 27.32
CA LYS A 130 -3.41 -1.54 27.32
C LYS A 130 -2.83 -1.84 25.94
N ARG A 131 -3.55 -1.52 24.85
CA ARG A 131 -3.17 -1.87 23.47
C ARG A 131 -3.15 -0.65 22.57
N GLY A 132 -2.38 -0.72 21.49
CA GLY A 132 -2.42 0.26 20.41
C GLY A 132 -3.30 -0.20 19.25
N ILE A 133 -3.74 0.75 18.44
CA ILE A 133 -4.37 0.45 17.14
C ILE A 133 -3.26 0.02 16.17
N ALA A 134 -3.49 -1.06 15.43
CA ALA A 134 -2.53 -1.54 14.43
C ALA A 134 -2.32 -0.48 13.33
N MET A 135 -1.05 -0.17 13.04
CA MET A 135 -0.63 0.75 11.95
C MET A 135 -0.26 0.01 10.66
N GLY A 136 -0.29 -1.32 10.69
CA GLY A 136 0.02 -2.21 9.59
C GLY A 136 -0.16 -3.66 10.01
N VAL A 137 0.41 -4.58 9.24
CA VAL A 137 0.52 -6.00 9.62
C VAL A 137 1.60 -6.17 10.68
N LEU A 138 2.75 -5.52 10.48
CA LEU A 138 3.88 -5.58 11.41
C LEU A 138 3.60 -4.68 12.65
N PRO A 139 3.82 -5.19 13.88
CA PRO A 139 3.61 -4.40 15.08
C PRO A 139 4.74 -3.39 15.33
N PRO A 140 4.49 -2.26 16.03
CA PRO A 140 5.52 -1.28 16.36
C PRO A 140 6.72 -1.89 17.10
N GLY A 141 7.93 -1.47 16.75
CA GLY A 141 9.18 -1.99 17.31
C GLY A 141 9.66 -3.33 16.74
N PHE A 142 8.88 -3.96 15.86
CA PHE A 142 9.31 -5.16 15.15
C PHE A 142 10.21 -4.81 13.95
N PRO A 143 11.23 -5.64 13.60
CA PRO A 143 12.04 -5.41 12.42
C PRO A 143 11.17 -5.26 11.15
N GLY A 144 11.44 -4.22 10.35
CA GLY A 144 10.69 -3.91 9.13
C GLY A 144 9.36 -3.20 9.37
N PHE A 145 9.03 -2.81 10.60
CA PHE A 145 7.90 -1.94 10.87
C PHE A 145 8.12 -0.55 10.26
N ASN A 146 7.14 -0.08 9.49
CA ASN A 146 7.16 1.24 8.88
C ASN A 146 6.18 2.19 9.56
N GLU A 147 6.71 3.13 10.36
CA GLU A 147 5.92 4.17 11.04
C GLU A 147 5.13 5.07 10.08
N ALA A 148 5.55 5.18 8.82
CA ALA A 148 4.85 5.97 7.82
C ALA A 148 3.59 5.27 7.29
N ASN A 149 3.38 3.98 7.60
CA ASN A 149 2.17 3.28 7.21
C ASN A 149 0.95 3.96 7.86
N LYS A 150 -0.04 4.25 7.03
CA LYS A 150 -1.35 4.75 7.47
C LYS A 150 -2.39 3.75 7.01
N VAL A 151 -2.92 2.96 7.93
CA VAL A 151 -4.08 2.11 7.65
C VAL A 151 -5.23 3.05 7.24
N PRO A 152 -5.72 3.00 5.98
CA PRO A 152 -6.58 4.04 5.43
C PRO A 152 -8.06 3.85 5.83
N TYR A 153 -8.32 3.30 7.03
CA TYR A 153 -9.66 2.90 7.47
C TYR A 153 -9.97 3.43 8.88
N PRO A 154 -10.18 4.75 9.04
CA PRO A 154 -10.72 5.31 10.28
C PRO A 154 -12.14 4.79 10.53
N TYR A 155 -12.57 4.81 11.79
CA TYR A 155 -13.97 4.54 12.13
C TYR A 155 -14.87 5.60 11.50
N ASP A 156 -15.75 5.17 10.60
CA ASP A 156 -16.65 6.00 9.81
C ASP A 156 -17.86 5.17 9.35
N PRO A 157 -18.91 5.05 10.20
CA PRO A 157 -20.10 4.27 9.87
C PRO A 157 -20.83 4.75 8.61
N ASP A 158 -20.78 6.04 8.29
CA ASP A 158 -21.44 6.59 7.10
C ASP A 158 -20.69 6.14 5.84
N LYS A 159 -19.36 6.20 5.85
CA LYS A 159 -18.55 5.64 4.77
C LYS A 159 -18.75 4.13 4.63
N ALA A 160 -18.92 3.42 5.73
CA ALA A 160 -19.24 1.99 5.68
C ALA A 160 -20.57 1.72 4.99
N ARG A 161 -21.64 2.45 5.32
CA ARG A 161 -22.95 2.33 4.66
C ARG A 161 -22.88 2.66 3.16
N GLU A 162 -22.12 3.69 2.79
CA GLU A 162 -21.86 4.03 1.38
C GLU A 162 -21.20 2.85 0.63
N LEU A 163 -20.16 2.25 1.21
CA LEU A 163 -19.45 1.12 0.62
C LEU A 163 -20.32 -0.14 0.51
N PHE A 164 -21.16 -0.41 1.51
CA PHE A 164 -22.16 -1.49 1.44
C PHE A 164 -23.17 -1.24 0.32
N ALA A 165 -23.73 -0.04 0.22
CA ALA A 165 -24.65 0.34 -0.84
C ALA A 165 -24.00 0.24 -2.23
N GLN A 166 -22.73 0.63 -2.36
CA GLN A 166 -21.95 0.47 -3.58
C GLN A 166 -21.72 -1.00 -3.95
N ALA A 167 -21.61 -1.90 -2.96
CA ALA A 167 -21.55 -3.34 -3.15
C ALA A 167 -22.92 -4.01 -3.38
N GLY A 168 -24.00 -3.24 -3.38
CA GLY A 168 -25.36 -3.70 -3.62
C GLY A 168 -26.11 -4.15 -2.37
N TRP A 169 -25.58 -3.91 -1.18
CA TRP A 169 -26.23 -4.20 0.10
C TRP A 169 -27.01 -2.99 0.58
N LYS A 170 -28.32 -3.14 0.77
CA LYS A 170 -29.22 -2.06 1.21
C LYS A 170 -30.30 -2.64 2.09
N ASP A 171 -30.76 -1.86 3.05
CA ASP A 171 -31.96 -2.19 3.80
C ASP A 171 -33.18 -1.98 2.89
N THR A 172 -33.77 -3.09 2.42
CA THR A 172 -34.85 -3.04 1.42
C THR A 172 -36.24 -3.07 2.03
N ASP A 173 -36.38 -3.56 3.25
CA ASP A 173 -37.65 -3.71 3.96
C ASP A 173 -37.76 -2.78 5.20
N ASN A 174 -36.74 -1.98 5.47
CA ASN A 174 -36.60 -1.07 6.61
C ASN A 174 -36.59 -1.79 7.97
N ASP A 175 -36.08 -3.04 8.01
CA ASP A 175 -35.90 -3.79 9.26
C ASP A 175 -34.61 -3.40 10.02
N GLY A 176 -33.78 -2.54 9.42
CA GLY A 176 -32.51 -2.08 9.96
C GLY A 176 -31.31 -2.95 9.57
N PHE A 177 -31.52 -4.03 8.82
CA PHE A 177 -30.47 -4.90 8.30
C PHE A 177 -30.33 -4.76 6.78
N LEU A 178 -29.14 -5.03 6.27
CA LEU A 178 -28.84 -4.91 4.85
C LEU A 178 -29.17 -6.21 4.12
N ASP A 179 -29.79 -6.11 2.96
CA ASP A 179 -30.12 -7.23 2.08
C ASP A 179 -29.50 -7.05 0.71
N LYS A 180 -29.30 -8.19 0.04
CA LYS A 180 -28.96 -8.25 -1.38
C LYS A 180 -29.63 -9.46 -2.00
N ASP A 181 -30.37 -9.25 -3.09
CA ASP A 181 -31.10 -10.29 -3.81
C ASP A 181 -32.05 -11.11 -2.91
N GLY A 182 -32.72 -10.44 -1.96
CA GLY A 182 -33.67 -11.05 -1.02
C GLY A 182 -33.03 -11.88 0.09
N LYS A 183 -31.73 -11.70 0.36
CA LYS A 183 -31.01 -12.34 1.47
C LYS A 183 -30.37 -11.28 2.37
N ASN A 184 -30.68 -11.33 3.66
CA ASN A 184 -30.09 -10.48 4.67
C ASN A 184 -28.58 -10.79 4.82
N PHE A 185 -27.80 -9.77 5.16
CA PHE A 185 -26.38 -9.90 5.47
C PHE A 185 -26.21 -10.49 6.86
N THR A 186 -26.30 -11.81 6.95
CA THR A 186 -26.05 -12.56 8.18
C THR A 186 -24.66 -13.20 8.15
N VAL A 187 -23.89 -13.04 9.24
CA VAL A 187 -22.56 -13.66 9.38
C VAL A 187 -22.28 -14.08 10.82
N THR A 188 -21.55 -15.18 11.01
CA THR A 188 -21.06 -15.59 12.34
C THR A 188 -19.64 -15.08 12.57
N LEU A 189 -19.41 -14.30 13.62
CA LEU A 189 -18.08 -13.95 14.13
C LEU A 189 -17.59 -15.02 15.11
N TRP A 190 -16.62 -15.81 14.67
CA TRP A 190 -16.01 -16.85 15.50
C TRP A 190 -14.81 -16.34 16.30
N HIS A 191 -14.69 -16.73 17.56
CA HIS A 191 -13.49 -16.48 18.36
C HIS A 191 -13.12 -17.67 19.25
N ASN A 192 -11.88 -17.72 19.74
CA ASN A 192 -11.51 -18.71 20.74
C ASN A 192 -12.08 -18.35 22.13
N GLN A 193 -12.42 -19.38 22.91
CA GLN A 193 -13.13 -19.24 24.19
C GLN A 193 -12.27 -18.58 25.27
N ARG A 194 -12.36 -17.25 25.37
CA ARG A 194 -11.79 -16.40 26.43
C ARG A 194 -12.75 -15.24 26.69
N GLU A 195 -12.92 -14.88 27.96
CA GLU A 195 -13.87 -13.84 28.39
C GLU A 195 -13.59 -12.49 27.72
N ILE A 196 -12.34 -12.02 27.76
CA ILE A 196 -11.94 -10.75 27.13
C ILE A 196 -12.23 -10.71 25.62
N LEU A 197 -12.18 -11.86 24.94
CA LEU A 197 -12.45 -11.96 23.51
C LEU A 197 -13.95 -11.98 23.21
N ALA A 198 -14.76 -12.53 24.12
CA ALA A 198 -16.20 -12.39 24.04
C ALA A 198 -16.60 -10.91 24.13
N SER A 199 -16.05 -10.16 25.10
CA SER A 199 -16.30 -8.72 25.22
C SER A 199 -15.87 -7.93 23.97
N LEU A 200 -14.71 -8.25 23.39
CA LEU A 200 -14.27 -7.66 22.12
C LEU A 200 -15.27 -7.95 21.00
N CYS A 201 -15.65 -9.23 20.82
CA CYS A 201 -16.54 -9.63 19.73
C CYS A 201 -17.95 -9.08 19.90
N THR A 202 -18.45 -8.91 21.13
CA THR A 202 -19.71 -8.20 21.41
C THR A 202 -19.62 -6.71 21.05
N SER A 203 -18.49 -6.05 21.31
CA SER A 203 -18.29 -4.65 20.85
C SER A 203 -18.31 -4.56 19.32
N VAL A 204 -17.62 -5.49 18.63
CA VAL A 204 -17.63 -5.57 17.16
C VAL A 204 -19.02 -5.87 16.62
N GLN A 205 -19.78 -6.76 17.27
CA GLN A 205 -21.16 -7.09 16.91
C GLN A 205 -22.07 -5.85 16.99
N ALA A 206 -21.94 -5.04 18.04
CA ALA A 206 -22.72 -3.81 18.18
C ALA A 206 -22.42 -2.83 17.03
N ASP A 207 -21.12 -2.60 16.76
CA ASP A 207 -20.66 -1.71 15.68
C ASP A 207 -21.16 -2.13 14.30
N LEU A 208 -21.14 -3.44 14.03
CA LEU A 208 -21.60 -4.00 12.76
C LEU A 208 -23.13 -3.97 12.64
N ARG A 209 -23.86 -4.14 13.74
CA ARG A 209 -25.33 -3.98 13.75
C ARG A 209 -25.75 -2.54 13.48
N ASP A 210 -25.01 -1.54 13.96
CA ASP A 210 -25.29 -0.12 13.70
C ASP A 210 -25.23 0.26 12.21
N VAL A 211 -24.53 -0.53 11.39
CA VAL A 211 -24.47 -0.38 9.93
C VAL A 211 -25.30 -1.43 9.18
N GLY A 212 -26.15 -2.18 9.90
CA GLY A 212 -27.12 -3.11 9.34
C GLY A 212 -26.61 -4.52 9.04
N ILE A 213 -25.56 -4.98 9.71
CA ILE A 213 -25.09 -6.36 9.56
C ILE A 213 -25.61 -7.21 10.72
N ASP A 214 -26.29 -8.32 10.40
CA ASP A 214 -26.71 -9.28 11.41
C ASP A 214 -25.55 -10.22 11.76
N VAL A 215 -24.95 -9.99 12.93
CA VAL A 215 -23.79 -10.76 13.40
C VAL A 215 -24.18 -11.66 14.56
N ASP A 216 -23.87 -12.95 14.44
CA ASP A 216 -23.93 -13.93 15.53
C ASP A 216 -22.52 -14.19 16.08
N VAL A 217 -22.32 -14.10 17.40
CA VAL A 217 -20.99 -14.29 18.02
C VAL A 217 -20.92 -15.69 18.62
N ARG A 218 -19.97 -16.49 18.14
CA ARG A 218 -19.76 -17.86 18.61
C ARG A 218 -18.33 -18.10 19.04
N SER A 219 -18.17 -19.00 20.03
CA SER A 219 -16.85 -19.38 20.52
C SER A 219 -16.62 -20.88 20.50
N LEU A 220 -15.35 -21.27 20.35
CA LEU A 220 -14.88 -22.65 20.44
C LEU A 220 -13.61 -22.73 21.30
N GLN A 221 -13.35 -23.91 21.87
CA GLN A 221 -12.04 -24.19 22.47
C GLN A 221 -10.94 -24.14 21.40
N TRP A 222 -9.73 -23.77 21.81
CA TRP A 222 -8.62 -23.44 20.90
C TRP A 222 -8.36 -24.48 19.80
N ALA A 223 -8.30 -25.77 20.15
CA ALA A 223 -8.04 -26.84 19.18
C ALA A 223 -9.10 -26.90 18.08
N SER A 224 -10.38 -26.94 18.46
CA SER A 224 -11.51 -26.94 17.51
C SER A 224 -11.63 -25.62 16.75
N TYR A 225 -11.27 -24.51 17.39
CA TYR A 225 -11.29 -23.19 16.77
C TYR A 225 -10.27 -23.06 15.64
N ILE A 226 -9.01 -23.41 15.89
CA ILE A 226 -7.96 -23.40 14.85
C ILE A 226 -8.33 -24.32 13.70
N GLU A 227 -8.79 -25.54 13.99
CA GLU A 227 -9.17 -26.50 12.96
C GLU A 227 -10.27 -25.92 12.05
N LYS A 228 -11.28 -25.28 12.66
CA LYS A 228 -12.39 -24.64 11.93
C LYS A 228 -11.91 -23.51 11.03
N VAL A 229 -11.01 -22.66 11.53
CA VAL A 229 -10.42 -21.56 10.76
C VAL A 229 -9.57 -22.09 9.59
N ARG A 230 -8.67 -23.05 9.84
CA ARG A 230 -7.80 -23.63 8.80
C ARG A 230 -8.55 -24.40 7.71
N LYS A 231 -9.69 -25.02 8.07
CA LYS A 231 -10.59 -25.68 7.11
C LYS A 231 -11.50 -24.72 6.33
N ASN A 232 -11.38 -23.40 6.56
CA ASN A 232 -12.21 -22.36 5.95
C ASN A 232 -13.71 -22.49 6.27
N GLU A 233 -14.04 -23.12 7.40
CA GLU A 233 -15.44 -23.24 7.84
C GLU A 233 -15.88 -22.03 8.70
N ALA A 234 -14.95 -21.18 9.09
CA ALA A 234 -15.20 -19.89 9.73
C ALA A 234 -14.79 -18.78 8.74
N ILE A 235 -15.74 -18.24 7.99
CA ILE A 235 -15.47 -17.19 6.98
C ILE A 235 -15.23 -15.80 7.60
N PHE A 236 -15.64 -15.60 8.86
CA PHE A 236 -15.41 -14.38 9.63
C PHE A 236 -15.03 -14.74 11.06
N PHE A 237 -13.88 -14.26 11.54
CA PHE A 237 -13.34 -14.70 12.81
C PHE A 237 -12.37 -13.68 13.42
N ARG A 238 -12.24 -13.67 14.75
CA ARG A 238 -11.21 -12.90 15.46
C ARG A 238 -9.97 -13.76 15.67
N PHE A 239 -8.83 -13.33 15.16
CA PHE A 239 -7.55 -14.02 15.36
C PHE A 239 -6.46 -13.07 15.89
N GLY A 240 -5.26 -13.61 16.08
CA GLY A 240 -4.06 -12.82 16.30
C GLY A 240 -2.82 -13.65 15.96
N TRP A 241 -1.79 -12.98 15.47
CA TRP A 241 -0.50 -13.59 15.16
C TRP A 241 0.56 -13.05 16.11
N SER A 242 1.34 -13.95 16.71
CA SER A 242 2.50 -13.61 17.53
C SER A 242 3.74 -14.05 16.78
N ALA A 243 4.75 -13.19 16.73
CA ALA A 243 5.98 -13.52 16.00
C ALA A 243 6.68 -14.74 16.59
N ASP A 244 6.98 -15.75 15.77
CA ASP A 244 7.83 -16.89 16.18
C ASP A 244 9.32 -16.53 16.13
N PHE A 245 9.68 -15.63 15.22
CA PHE A 245 11.04 -15.11 15.04
C PHE A 245 10.99 -13.64 14.54
N PRO A 246 12.01 -12.82 14.86
CA PRO A 246 11.98 -11.37 14.61
C PRO A 246 12.34 -11.01 13.16
N ASP A 247 11.53 -11.46 12.21
CA ASP A 247 11.68 -11.18 10.78
C ASP A 247 10.30 -10.88 10.13
N PRO A 248 10.17 -9.85 9.27
CA PRO A 248 8.92 -9.53 8.57
C PRO A 248 8.29 -10.72 7.84
N ASP A 249 9.11 -11.67 7.38
CA ASP A 249 8.66 -12.91 6.74
C ASP A 249 7.63 -13.66 7.58
N ASN A 250 7.84 -13.69 8.91
CA ASN A 250 6.99 -14.42 9.85
C ASN A 250 5.56 -13.86 9.93
N PHE A 251 5.35 -12.60 9.53
CA PHE A 251 4.02 -12.03 9.35
C PHE A 251 3.59 -12.08 7.89
N LEU A 252 4.37 -11.47 6.99
CA LEU A 252 3.91 -11.17 5.65
C LEU A 252 3.82 -12.42 4.77
N TRP A 253 4.87 -13.24 4.73
CA TRP A 253 4.83 -14.51 3.97
C TRP A 253 3.91 -15.52 4.63
N THR A 254 4.00 -15.69 5.95
CA THR A 254 3.17 -16.63 6.70
C THR A 254 1.67 -16.37 6.53
N LEU A 255 1.23 -15.13 6.67
CA LEU A 255 -0.20 -14.78 6.69
C LEU A 255 -0.79 -14.45 5.31
N PHE A 256 0.04 -14.05 4.33
CA PHE A 256 -0.45 -13.53 3.04
C PHE A 256 0.13 -14.23 1.81
N SER A 257 1.15 -15.08 1.91
CA SER A 257 1.59 -15.87 0.74
C SER A 257 0.51 -16.86 0.33
N SER A 258 0.21 -16.93 -0.97
CA SER A 258 -0.74 -17.91 -1.52
C SER A 258 -0.28 -19.37 -1.30
N GLN A 259 1.02 -19.59 -1.08
CA GLN A 259 1.58 -20.91 -0.76
C GLN A 259 1.18 -21.41 0.63
N ASN A 260 0.72 -20.52 1.53
CA ASN A 260 0.30 -20.86 2.89
C ASN A 260 -1.22 -20.96 3.07
N VAL A 261 -1.99 -20.91 1.98
CA VAL A 261 -3.46 -20.99 2.05
C VAL A 261 -3.89 -22.31 2.70
N GLY A 262 -4.75 -22.21 3.73
CA GLY A 262 -5.21 -23.36 4.51
C GLY A 262 -4.27 -23.78 5.65
N GLN A 263 -3.13 -23.10 5.82
CA GLN A 263 -2.26 -23.20 7.00
C GLN A 263 -2.40 -21.93 7.84
N ASP A 264 -1.48 -20.97 7.71
CA ASP A 264 -1.51 -19.73 8.48
C ASP A 264 -2.07 -18.54 7.67
N ASN A 265 -2.06 -18.63 6.33
CA ASN A 265 -2.92 -17.78 5.48
C ASN A 265 -4.36 -18.31 5.52
N THR A 266 -5.03 -17.95 6.60
CA THR A 266 -6.39 -18.37 6.97
C THR A 266 -7.49 -17.52 6.32
N THR A 267 -7.11 -16.44 5.62
CA THR A 267 -8.05 -15.56 4.90
C THR A 267 -8.16 -15.91 3.41
N ARG A 268 -7.38 -16.89 2.94
CA ARG A 268 -7.24 -17.27 1.53
C ARG A 268 -6.81 -16.11 0.62
N TYR A 269 -6.07 -15.14 1.18
CA TYR A 269 -5.49 -14.04 0.41
C TYR A 269 -4.51 -14.60 -0.63
N SER A 270 -4.54 -14.03 -1.83
CA SER A 270 -3.56 -14.34 -2.88
C SER A 270 -3.44 -13.12 -3.78
N ASN A 271 -2.20 -12.72 -4.03
CA ASN A 271 -1.86 -11.66 -4.96
C ASN A 271 -0.48 -12.00 -5.56
N PRO A 272 -0.40 -12.31 -6.87
CA PRO A 272 0.86 -12.74 -7.50
C PRO A 272 2.02 -11.75 -7.37
N VAL A 273 1.74 -10.45 -7.26
CA VAL A 273 2.76 -9.42 -7.06
C VAL A 273 3.31 -9.49 -5.64
N VAL A 274 2.42 -9.61 -4.65
CA VAL A 274 2.80 -9.80 -3.24
C VAL A 274 3.57 -11.10 -3.08
N ASP A 275 3.05 -12.22 -3.61
CA ASP A 275 3.72 -13.53 -3.55
C ASP A 275 5.17 -13.44 -4.08
N LYS A 276 5.37 -12.82 -5.25
CA LYS A 276 6.71 -12.63 -5.82
C LYS A 276 7.60 -11.75 -4.95
N MET A 277 7.10 -10.64 -4.43
CA MET A 277 7.87 -9.74 -3.56
C MET A 277 8.32 -10.47 -2.30
N LEU A 278 7.44 -11.27 -1.70
CA LEU A 278 7.73 -12.03 -0.49
C LEU A 278 8.73 -13.17 -0.77
N ASP A 279 8.55 -13.92 -1.87
CA ASP A 279 9.50 -14.98 -2.26
C ASP A 279 10.88 -14.41 -2.62
N GLU A 280 10.93 -13.26 -3.33
CA GLU A 280 12.18 -12.56 -3.64
C GLU A 280 12.86 -12.10 -2.35
N ALA A 281 12.11 -11.53 -1.39
CA ALA A 281 12.66 -11.12 -0.10
C ALA A 281 13.25 -12.28 0.72
N ARG A 282 12.70 -13.51 0.59
CA ARG A 282 13.28 -14.71 1.24
C ARG A 282 14.57 -15.18 0.59
N SER A 283 14.78 -14.89 -0.69
CA SER A 283 15.99 -15.27 -1.43
C SER A 283 17.18 -14.32 -1.21
N ILE A 284 16.92 -13.14 -0.64
CA ILE A 284 17.92 -12.07 -0.44
C ILE A 284 18.40 -12.09 1.01
N THR A 285 19.70 -11.93 1.24
CA THR A 285 20.28 -11.81 2.60
C THR A 285 20.50 -10.36 3.04
N ASP A 286 20.50 -9.41 2.10
CA ASP A 286 20.64 -7.97 2.38
C ASP A 286 19.37 -7.39 2.99
N TRP A 287 19.42 -7.03 4.28
CA TRP A 287 18.29 -6.46 5.01
C TRP A 287 17.63 -5.27 4.31
N SER A 288 18.40 -4.30 3.81
CA SER A 288 17.83 -3.08 3.22
C SER A 288 17.03 -3.37 1.95
N LYS A 289 17.46 -4.37 1.17
CA LYS A 289 16.71 -4.82 -0.02
C LYS A 289 15.45 -5.59 0.37
N ARG A 290 15.55 -6.50 1.36
CA ARG A 290 14.39 -7.26 1.89
C ARG A 290 13.33 -6.34 2.47
N GLU A 291 13.74 -5.40 3.33
CA GLU A 291 12.88 -4.44 4.02
C GLU A 291 12.06 -3.62 3.02
N LYS A 292 12.68 -3.14 1.94
CA LYS A 292 11.95 -2.44 0.86
C LYS A 292 10.88 -3.32 0.21
N LEU A 293 11.18 -4.58 -0.07
CA LEU A 293 10.21 -5.52 -0.64
C LEU A 293 9.07 -5.80 0.33
N TYR A 294 9.36 -5.97 1.62
CA TYR A 294 8.35 -6.16 2.66
C TYR A 294 7.45 -4.93 2.82
N HIS A 295 8.01 -3.71 2.83
CA HIS A 295 7.22 -2.48 2.90
C HIS A 295 6.27 -2.33 1.70
N GLU A 296 6.75 -2.60 0.48
CA GLU A 296 5.92 -2.53 -0.73
C GLU A 296 4.83 -3.61 -0.72
N ALA A 297 5.16 -4.84 -0.31
CA ALA A 297 4.19 -5.93 -0.18
C ALA A 297 3.12 -5.60 0.87
N GLU A 298 3.52 -5.14 2.05
CA GLU A 298 2.61 -4.75 3.14
C GLU A 298 1.68 -3.62 2.70
N LYS A 299 2.17 -2.63 1.96
CA LYS A 299 1.34 -1.55 1.42
C LYS A 299 0.24 -2.07 0.49
N ILE A 300 0.56 -3.01 -0.40
CA ILE A 300 -0.43 -3.64 -1.29
C ILE A 300 -1.43 -4.47 -0.49
N ILE A 301 -0.98 -5.17 0.55
CA ILE A 301 -1.84 -5.95 1.46
C ILE A 301 -2.84 -5.04 2.19
N ILE A 302 -2.40 -3.87 2.65
CA ILE A 302 -3.23 -2.92 3.41
C ILE A 302 -4.17 -2.11 2.50
N ASP A 303 -3.68 -1.59 1.37
CA ASP A 303 -4.45 -0.65 0.53
C ASP A 303 -5.28 -1.31 -0.58
N GLY A 304 -4.72 -2.32 -1.26
CA GLY A 304 -5.29 -3.01 -2.42
C GLY A 304 -5.79 -2.11 -3.56
N ASP A 305 -5.32 -0.86 -3.69
CA ASP A 305 -5.88 0.16 -4.59
C ASP A 305 -4.84 1.11 -5.23
N SER A 306 -3.56 0.97 -4.86
CA SER A 306 -2.48 1.82 -5.37
C SER A 306 -1.60 1.09 -6.35
N LEU A 307 -1.22 1.78 -7.43
CA LEU A 307 -0.14 1.41 -8.33
C LEU A 307 1.20 1.91 -7.76
N THR A 308 2.19 1.03 -7.62
CA THR A 308 3.53 1.36 -7.11
C THR A 308 4.56 1.49 -8.24
N LEU A 309 5.67 2.19 -7.96
CA LEU A 309 6.79 2.30 -8.92
C LEU A 309 7.32 0.93 -9.34
N LYS A 310 7.35 -0.04 -8.42
CA LYS A 310 7.79 -1.41 -8.72
C LYS A 310 6.83 -2.13 -9.67
N GLN A 311 5.52 -1.92 -9.53
CA GLN A 311 4.55 -2.48 -10.48
C GLN A 311 4.71 -1.86 -11.87
N ILE A 312 4.93 -0.54 -11.96
CA ILE A 312 5.25 0.13 -13.23
C ILE A 312 6.52 -0.48 -13.85
N GLU A 313 7.58 -0.69 -13.07
CA GLU A 313 8.81 -1.34 -13.52
C GLU A 313 8.55 -2.76 -14.06
N LEU A 314 7.78 -3.58 -13.34
CA LEU A 314 7.44 -4.95 -13.74
C LEU A 314 6.71 -4.99 -15.08
N VAL A 315 5.73 -4.11 -15.26
CA VAL A 315 4.95 -4.03 -16.50
C VAL A 315 5.82 -3.51 -17.66
N CYS A 316 6.54 -2.41 -17.46
CA CYS A 316 7.27 -1.76 -18.54
C CYS A 316 8.53 -2.53 -18.96
N ASN A 317 9.33 -3.03 -18.00
CA ASN A 317 10.60 -3.68 -18.29
C ASN A 317 10.48 -5.19 -18.51
N PHE A 318 9.42 -5.83 -17.98
CA PHE A 318 9.29 -7.29 -17.98
C PHE A 318 7.94 -7.78 -18.55
N ASN A 319 7.14 -6.91 -19.18
CA ASN A 319 5.88 -7.25 -19.85
C ASN A 319 4.90 -8.05 -18.96
N TYR A 320 4.84 -7.72 -17.67
CA TYR A 320 3.84 -8.29 -16.77
C TYR A 320 2.43 -7.97 -17.27
N GLN A 321 1.57 -8.99 -17.28
CA GLN A 321 0.18 -8.85 -17.68
C GLN A 321 -0.59 -8.02 -16.66
N VAL A 322 -1.53 -7.23 -17.15
CA VAL A 322 -2.39 -6.35 -16.36
C VAL A 322 -3.85 -6.65 -16.62
N GLU A 323 -4.65 -6.65 -15.57
CA GLU A 323 -6.08 -6.95 -15.61
C GLU A 323 -6.87 -5.92 -14.82
N ILE A 324 -8.11 -5.67 -15.24
CA ILE A 324 -9.03 -4.82 -14.49
C ILE A 324 -9.63 -5.64 -13.35
N SER A 325 -9.47 -5.16 -12.13
CA SER A 325 -10.15 -5.77 -10.97
C SER A 325 -11.66 -5.59 -11.08
N GLU A 326 -12.44 -6.65 -10.86
CA GLU A 326 -13.92 -6.59 -10.84
C GLU A 326 -14.45 -5.50 -9.90
N SER A 327 -13.73 -5.23 -8.79
CA SER A 327 -14.09 -4.21 -7.79
C SER A 327 -14.11 -2.76 -8.30
N VAL A 328 -13.63 -2.50 -9.51
CA VAL A 328 -13.61 -1.15 -10.11
C VAL A 328 -14.56 -1.01 -11.30
N ILE A 329 -15.17 -2.10 -11.77
CA ILE A 329 -16.06 -2.08 -12.95
C ILE A 329 -17.29 -1.22 -12.69
N ASP A 330 -17.98 -1.44 -11.55
CA ASP A 330 -19.22 -0.73 -11.23
C ASP A 330 -19.04 0.78 -11.17
N ARG A 331 -17.94 1.29 -10.58
CA ARG A 331 -17.71 2.74 -10.46
C ARG A 331 -17.48 3.39 -11.83
N VAL A 332 -16.77 2.71 -12.73
CA VAL A 332 -16.55 3.19 -14.10
C VAL A 332 -17.87 3.24 -14.86
N ASN A 333 -18.69 2.18 -14.76
CA ASN A 333 -20.00 2.13 -15.41
C ASN A 333 -20.97 3.19 -14.86
N LYS A 334 -21.00 3.40 -13.54
CA LYS A 334 -21.80 4.49 -12.93
C LYS A 334 -21.35 5.86 -13.43
N SER A 335 -20.05 6.11 -13.50
CA SER A 335 -19.49 7.35 -14.07
C SER A 335 -19.95 7.55 -15.52
N ARG A 336 -19.94 6.47 -16.30
CA ARG A 336 -20.40 6.52 -17.69
C ARG A 336 -21.89 6.84 -17.79
N GLN A 337 -22.72 6.23 -16.94
CA GLN A 337 -24.17 6.47 -16.92
C GLN A 337 -24.52 7.95 -16.69
N VAL A 338 -23.74 8.68 -15.88
CA VAL A 338 -23.96 10.13 -15.67
C VAL A 338 -23.79 10.92 -16.98
N ILE A 339 -22.78 10.59 -17.79
CA ILE A 339 -22.57 11.23 -19.10
C ILE A 339 -23.72 10.91 -20.06
N GLU A 340 -24.17 9.67 -20.08
CA GLU A 340 -25.29 9.26 -20.93
C GLU A 340 -26.59 9.97 -20.54
N ASN A 341 -26.85 10.12 -19.25
CA ASN A 341 -27.99 10.88 -18.74
C ASN A 341 -27.92 12.36 -19.13
N ILE A 342 -26.74 12.99 -19.07
CA ILE A 342 -26.55 14.39 -19.48
C ILE A 342 -26.90 14.61 -20.96
N ILE A 343 -26.51 13.68 -21.82
CA ILE A 343 -26.80 13.72 -23.26
C ILE A 343 -28.29 13.53 -23.51
N ALA A 344 -28.89 12.55 -22.84
CA ALA A 344 -30.33 12.29 -22.91
C ALA A 344 -31.16 13.50 -22.45
N ASP A 345 -30.73 14.16 -21.36
CA ASP A 345 -31.35 15.36 -20.79
C ASP A 345 -31.07 16.64 -21.60
N LYS A 346 -30.21 16.59 -22.61
CA LYS A 346 -29.74 17.74 -23.41
C LYS A 346 -29.13 18.86 -22.56
N LYS A 347 -28.50 18.51 -21.44
CA LYS A 347 -27.77 19.47 -20.59
C LYS A 347 -26.47 19.87 -21.26
N VAL A 348 -26.15 21.16 -21.29
CA VAL A 348 -24.91 21.67 -21.88
C VAL A 348 -23.77 21.54 -20.87
N VAL A 349 -22.76 20.73 -21.18
CA VAL A 349 -21.65 20.41 -20.28
C VAL A 349 -20.32 20.41 -21.04
N TYR A 350 -19.32 21.11 -20.46
CA TYR A 350 -18.00 21.26 -21.05
C TYR A 350 -17.35 19.91 -21.40
N GLY A 351 -16.86 19.77 -22.62
CA GLY A 351 -16.15 18.56 -23.07
C GLY A 351 -17.02 17.33 -23.29
N VAL A 352 -18.33 17.43 -23.03
CA VAL A 352 -19.33 16.40 -23.36
C VAL A 352 -20.03 16.75 -24.68
N ASN A 353 -20.67 17.93 -24.75
CA ASN A 353 -21.39 18.43 -25.92
C ASN A 353 -21.09 19.90 -26.23
N THR A 354 -19.92 20.39 -25.80
CA THR A 354 -19.38 21.69 -26.21
C THR A 354 -18.04 21.52 -26.92
N GLY A 355 -17.58 22.56 -27.61
CA GLY A 355 -16.18 22.66 -28.05
C GLY A 355 -15.19 22.74 -26.88
N PHE A 356 -13.89 22.68 -27.19
CA PHE A 356 -12.79 22.65 -26.22
C PHE A 356 -12.02 23.98 -26.21
N GLY A 357 -11.42 24.34 -25.06
CA GLY A 357 -10.56 25.52 -24.93
C GLY A 357 -11.29 26.82 -25.32
N TYR A 358 -10.82 27.50 -26.37
CA TYR A 358 -11.44 28.72 -26.89
C TYR A 358 -12.90 28.51 -27.34
N LEU A 359 -13.24 27.29 -27.80
CA LEU A 359 -14.57 26.94 -28.31
C LEU A 359 -15.52 26.40 -27.22
N LYS A 360 -15.20 26.60 -25.93
CA LYS A 360 -16.00 26.11 -24.79
C LYS A 360 -17.47 26.58 -24.76
N ASN A 361 -17.79 27.67 -25.46
CA ASN A 361 -19.15 28.22 -25.52
C ASN A 361 -19.94 27.75 -26.77
N THR A 362 -19.34 26.93 -27.63
CA THR A 362 -19.99 26.40 -28.83
C THR A 362 -20.63 25.05 -28.51
N VAL A 363 -21.96 24.96 -28.60
CA VAL A 363 -22.70 23.70 -28.42
C VAL A 363 -22.60 22.85 -29.68
N VAL A 364 -22.39 21.54 -29.51
CA VAL A 364 -22.26 20.55 -30.58
C VAL A 364 -23.51 19.66 -30.59
N SER A 365 -24.01 19.34 -31.79
CA SER A 365 -25.16 18.45 -31.96
C SER A 365 -24.83 17.03 -31.48
N ASN A 366 -25.84 16.23 -31.14
CA ASN A 366 -25.59 14.86 -30.69
C ASN A 366 -25.03 13.99 -31.83
N GLU A 367 -25.41 14.27 -33.07
CA GLU A 367 -24.96 13.59 -34.28
C GLU A 367 -23.47 13.81 -34.56
N ASP A 368 -22.92 14.97 -34.14
CA ASP A 368 -21.52 15.34 -34.35
C ASP A 368 -20.61 14.98 -33.18
N ILE A 369 -21.12 14.40 -32.08
CA ILE A 369 -20.33 14.12 -30.88
C ILE A 369 -19.17 13.16 -31.18
N GLU A 370 -19.40 12.06 -31.91
CA GLU A 370 -18.33 11.10 -32.21
C GLU A 370 -17.23 11.77 -33.05
N LEU A 371 -17.64 12.53 -34.07
CA LEU A 371 -16.73 13.30 -34.93
C LEU A 371 -15.94 14.35 -34.13
N LEU A 372 -16.58 15.02 -33.17
CA LEU A 372 -15.92 15.97 -32.26
C LEU A 372 -14.79 15.31 -31.48
N GLN A 373 -15.02 14.11 -30.94
CA GLN A 373 -14.05 13.40 -30.11
C GLN A 373 -12.90 12.85 -30.97
N GLU A 374 -13.19 12.32 -32.17
CA GLU A 374 -12.16 11.93 -33.14
C GLU A 374 -11.30 13.14 -33.56
N ASN A 375 -11.94 14.24 -33.94
CA ASN A 375 -11.23 15.45 -34.37
C ASN A 375 -10.38 16.04 -33.23
N LEU A 376 -10.81 15.93 -31.97
CA LEU A 376 -9.99 16.34 -30.84
C LEU A 376 -8.67 15.57 -30.82
N ILE A 377 -8.71 14.24 -30.90
CA ILE A 377 -7.50 13.40 -30.92
C ILE A 377 -6.61 13.78 -32.09
N VAL A 378 -7.16 13.80 -33.31
CA VAL A 378 -6.40 14.04 -34.54
C VAL A 378 -5.77 15.43 -34.57
N SER A 379 -6.53 16.47 -34.18
CA SER A 379 -6.01 17.85 -34.15
C SER A 379 -4.92 18.07 -33.11
N HIS A 380 -4.99 17.35 -31.98
CA HIS A 380 -4.02 17.48 -30.90
C HIS A 380 -2.82 16.54 -31.04
N ALA A 381 -2.84 15.58 -31.97
CA ALA A 381 -1.68 14.75 -32.33
C ALA A 381 -0.61 15.55 -33.11
N ALA A 382 -0.22 16.71 -32.55
CA ALA A 382 0.72 17.68 -33.11
C ALA A 382 2.12 17.57 -32.49
N GLY A 383 2.39 16.52 -31.70
CA GLY A 383 3.73 16.26 -31.17
C GLY A 383 4.77 16.03 -32.27
N VAL A 384 6.02 16.42 -31.99
CA VAL A 384 7.16 16.37 -32.93
C VAL A 384 8.43 15.83 -32.26
N GLY A 385 9.49 15.70 -33.06
CA GLY A 385 10.80 15.22 -32.61
C GLY A 385 10.89 13.70 -32.53
N ASP A 386 11.92 13.22 -31.85
CA ASP A 386 12.13 11.79 -31.63
C ASP A 386 11.00 11.19 -30.80
N TYR A 387 10.71 9.91 -31.02
CA TYR A 387 9.75 9.18 -30.20
C TYR A 387 10.30 8.91 -28.80
N PHE A 388 9.43 8.92 -27.80
CA PHE A 388 9.76 8.41 -26.49
C PHE A 388 10.23 6.95 -26.55
N ASP A 389 11.10 6.58 -25.60
CA ASP A 389 11.45 5.19 -25.37
C ASP A 389 10.18 4.35 -25.10
N LYS A 390 10.19 3.09 -25.55
CA LYS A 390 9.02 2.20 -25.46
C LYS A 390 8.47 2.12 -24.04
N ASN A 391 9.34 2.10 -23.02
CA ASN A 391 8.91 1.95 -21.64
C ASN A 391 8.20 3.19 -21.12
N VAL A 392 8.50 4.38 -21.66
CA VAL A 392 7.73 5.59 -21.35
C VAL A 392 6.33 5.49 -21.96
N SER A 393 6.18 5.12 -23.23
CA SER A 393 4.84 4.92 -23.84
C SER A 393 4.02 3.84 -23.11
N LYS A 394 4.66 2.74 -22.69
CA LYS A 394 4.02 1.70 -21.86
C LYS A 394 3.55 2.23 -20.51
N ALA A 395 4.40 3.00 -19.83
CA ALA A 395 4.03 3.65 -18.58
C ALA A 395 2.88 4.65 -18.78
N MET A 396 2.84 5.39 -19.89
CA MET A 396 1.71 6.27 -20.23
C MET A 396 0.39 5.48 -20.36
N LEU A 397 0.38 4.35 -21.09
CA LEU A 397 -0.79 3.48 -21.20
C LEU A 397 -1.27 3.01 -19.83
N LEU A 398 -0.36 2.47 -19.01
CA LEU A 398 -0.66 1.94 -17.69
C LEU A 398 -1.21 3.03 -16.76
N LEU A 399 -0.53 4.18 -16.68
CA LEU A 399 -0.93 5.29 -15.81
C LEU A 399 -2.26 5.90 -16.27
N ARG A 400 -2.52 5.97 -17.58
CA ARG A 400 -3.81 6.50 -18.07
C ARG A 400 -4.94 5.56 -17.75
N ALA A 401 -4.75 4.26 -17.95
CA ALA A 401 -5.73 3.26 -17.55
C ALA A 401 -5.99 3.32 -16.03
N ASN A 402 -4.95 3.40 -15.20
CA ASN A 402 -5.11 3.50 -13.73
C ASN A 402 -5.92 4.75 -13.31
N ALA A 403 -5.66 5.90 -13.92
CA ALA A 403 -6.40 7.14 -13.64
C ALA A 403 -7.88 7.01 -14.04
N LEU A 404 -8.17 6.43 -15.21
CA LEU A 404 -9.53 6.23 -15.71
C LEU A 404 -10.33 5.24 -14.86
N LEU A 405 -9.69 4.18 -14.37
CA LEU A 405 -10.29 3.16 -13.50
C LEU A 405 -10.71 3.69 -12.12
N LYS A 406 -10.27 4.90 -11.74
CA LYS A 406 -10.76 5.56 -10.52
C LYS A 406 -12.26 5.89 -10.62
N GLY A 407 -12.83 5.99 -11.83
CA GLY A 407 -14.29 6.11 -12.04
C GLY A 407 -14.84 7.53 -12.05
N PHE A 408 -14.05 8.51 -12.47
CA PHE A 408 -14.41 9.94 -12.43
C PHE A 408 -14.41 10.61 -13.82
N SER A 409 -14.22 9.83 -14.89
CA SER A 409 -13.97 10.34 -16.23
C SER A 409 -15.11 10.13 -17.22
N GLY A 410 -16.13 9.34 -16.88
CA GLY A 410 -17.28 9.10 -17.77
C GLY A 410 -16.95 8.34 -19.06
N ILE A 411 -15.86 7.57 -19.07
CA ILE A 411 -15.41 6.75 -20.22
C ILE A 411 -15.98 5.33 -20.13
N ARG A 412 -16.22 4.67 -21.27
CA ARG A 412 -16.65 3.26 -21.29
C ARG A 412 -15.51 2.34 -20.89
N LEU A 413 -15.85 1.29 -20.12
CA LEU A 413 -14.89 0.28 -19.66
C LEU A 413 -14.11 -0.37 -20.82
N LYS A 414 -14.77 -0.64 -21.96
CA LYS A 414 -14.14 -1.25 -23.14
C LYS A 414 -12.97 -0.44 -23.72
N VAL A 415 -12.99 0.89 -23.53
CA VAL A 415 -11.93 1.78 -24.01
C VAL A 415 -10.71 1.68 -23.10
N ILE A 416 -10.93 1.61 -21.79
CA ILE A 416 -9.87 1.35 -20.81
C ILE A 416 -9.24 -0.02 -21.06
N GLN A 417 -10.09 -1.04 -21.27
CA GLN A 417 -9.63 -2.39 -21.58
C GLN A 417 -8.72 -2.40 -22.81
N ARG A 418 -9.06 -1.64 -23.86
CA ARG A 418 -8.21 -1.54 -25.06
C ARG A 418 -6.82 -0.97 -24.78
N LEU A 419 -6.68 0.00 -23.86
CA LEU A 419 -5.36 0.51 -23.46
C LEU A 419 -4.51 -0.61 -22.82
N LEU A 420 -5.15 -1.46 -21.99
CA LEU A 420 -4.50 -2.60 -21.37
C LEU A 420 -4.22 -3.73 -22.37
N ASP A 421 -5.10 -3.95 -23.35
CA ASP A 421 -4.89 -4.93 -24.43
C ASP A 421 -3.62 -4.57 -25.22
N LEU A 422 -3.43 -3.29 -25.56
CA LEU A 422 -2.20 -2.83 -26.22
C LEU A 422 -0.97 -3.15 -25.37
N LEU A 423 -1.04 -2.92 -24.05
CA LEU A 423 0.06 -3.20 -23.13
C LEU A 423 0.36 -4.71 -23.04
N ASN A 424 -0.68 -5.54 -22.86
CA ASN A 424 -0.59 -6.99 -22.70
C ASN A 424 -0.09 -7.69 -23.96
N LEU A 425 -0.44 -7.17 -25.14
CA LEU A 425 0.00 -7.66 -26.46
C LEU A 425 1.33 -7.05 -26.91
N ASP A 426 1.97 -6.23 -26.07
CA ASP A 426 3.21 -5.51 -26.38
C ASP A 426 3.13 -4.66 -27.67
N ILE A 427 1.97 -4.03 -27.87
CA ILE A 427 1.71 -3.05 -28.94
C ILE A 427 1.93 -1.65 -28.35
N THR A 428 3.07 -1.04 -28.65
CA THR A 428 3.47 0.22 -28.01
C THR A 428 3.27 1.42 -28.95
N PRO A 429 2.43 2.40 -28.62
CA PRO A 429 2.25 3.61 -29.43
C PRO A 429 3.57 4.38 -29.66
N LEU A 430 3.76 4.88 -30.88
CA LEU A 430 4.84 5.82 -31.20
C LEU A 430 4.42 7.22 -30.81
N VAL A 431 4.96 7.71 -29.69
CA VAL A 431 4.61 9.01 -29.11
C VAL A 431 5.79 9.97 -29.26
N PRO A 432 5.67 11.06 -30.05
CA PRO A 432 6.72 12.08 -30.15
C PRO A 432 7.00 12.74 -28.80
N SER A 433 8.27 13.05 -28.53
CA SER A 433 8.74 13.53 -27.23
C SER A 433 8.52 15.02 -26.96
N GLN A 434 8.21 15.82 -28.00
CA GLN A 434 8.01 17.26 -27.89
C GLN A 434 6.59 17.67 -28.26
N GLY A 435 6.07 18.71 -27.59
CA GLY A 435 4.78 19.33 -27.91
C GLY A 435 3.84 19.54 -26.72
N SER A 436 4.09 18.88 -25.57
CA SER A 436 3.35 19.17 -24.33
C SER A 436 3.92 20.39 -23.62
N VAL A 437 3.04 21.17 -22.99
CA VAL A 437 3.38 22.26 -22.06
C VAL A 437 3.09 21.90 -20.60
N GLY A 438 2.48 20.75 -20.32
CA GLY A 438 2.17 20.26 -18.96
C GLY A 438 1.11 21.05 -18.18
N ALA A 439 0.70 22.23 -18.64
CA ALA A 439 -0.25 23.11 -17.94
C ALA A 439 -1.74 22.80 -18.19
N SER A 440 -2.06 22.12 -19.31
CA SER A 440 -3.44 21.80 -19.72
C SER A 440 -3.64 20.29 -19.94
N GLY A 441 -2.90 19.49 -19.18
CA GLY A 441 -2.66 18.08 -19.49
C GLY A 441 -1.67 17.89 -20.64
N ASP A 442 -1.22 16.66 -20.79
CA ASP A 442 -0.27 16.19 -21.79
C ASP A 442 -0.94 15.89 -23.13
N LEU A 443 -1.73 16.85 -23.62
CA LEU A 443 -2.65 16.68 -24.76
C LEU A 443 -1.95 16.09 -25.98
N ALA A 444 -0.83 16.68 -26.40
CA ALA A 444 -0.13 16.27 -27.62
C ALA A 444 0.42 14.84 -27.58
N PRO A 445 1.24 14.46 -26.58
CA PRO A 445 1.72 13.08 -26.49
C PRO A 445 0.60 12.08 -26.21
N LEU A 446 -0.41 12.42 -25.40
CA LEU A 446 -1.53 11.52 -25.15
C LEU A 446 -2.44 11.33 -26.37
N SER A 447 -2.57 12.34 -27.25
CA SER A 447 -3.25 12.13 -28.54
C SER A 447 -2.53 11.09 -29.41
N HIS A 448 -1.20 11.15 -29.51
CA HIS A 448 -0.41 10.13 -30.21
C HIS A 448 -0.50 8.75 -29.53
N LEU A 449 -0.61 8.70 -28.21
CA LEU A 449 -0.84 7.47 -27.44
C LEU A 449 -2.17 6.81 -27.82
N VAL A 450 -3.19 7.61 -28.09
CA VAL A 450 -4.58 7.18 -28.32
C VAL A 450 -4.86 6.81 -29.77
N LEU A 451 -4.24 7.47 -30.74
CA LEU A 451 -4.46 7.18 -32.18
C LEU A 451 -4.53 5.68 -32.51
N PRO A 452 -3.64 4.81 -31.97
CA PRO A 452 -3.69 3.38 -32.26
C PRO A 452 -4.99 2.67 -31.87
N ILE A 453 -5.68 3.05 -30.80
CA ILE A 453 -6.94 2.38 -30.42
C ILE A 453 -8.05 2.64 -31.43
N MET A 454 -7.95 3.74 -32.17
CA MET A 454 -8.84 4.14 -33.27
C MET A 454 -8.37 3.61 -34.63
N GLY A 455 -7.32 2.78 -34.67
CA GLY A 455 -6.71 2.28 -35.91
C GLY A 455 -5.98 3.36 -36.72
N LYS A 456 -5.53 4.44 -36.07
CA LYS A 456 -4.73 5.52 -36.68
C LYS A 456 -3.33 5.58 -36.08
N GLY A 457 -2.40 6.26 -36.75
CA GLY A 457 -1.03 6.41 -36.26
C GLY A 457 -0.22 5.10 -36.32
N LYS A 458 0.91 5.09 -35.61
CA LYS A 458 1.91 4.02 -35.69
C LYS A 458 2.19 3.40 -34.32
N VAL A 459 2.59 2.14 -34.33
CA VAL A 459 2.96 1.37 -33.14
C VAL A 459 4.26 0.61 -33.36
N PHE A 460 5.00 0.36 -32.28
CA PHE A 460 6.01 -0.69 -32.22
C PHE A 460 5.32 -1.99 -31.87
N TYR A 461 5.54 -3.02 -32.68
CA TYR A 461 5.07 -4.38 -32.43
C TYR A 461 6.15 -5.36 -32.87
N LYS A 462 6.56 -6.29 -32.00
CA LYS A 462 7.66 -7.23 -32.26
C LYS A 462 8.92 -6.53 -32.79
N ASP A 463 9.32 -5.46 -32.11
CA ASP A 463 10.50 -4.62 -32.40
C ASP A 463 10.53 -3.90 -33.76
N LYS A 464 9.42 -3.82 -34.48
CA LYS A 464 9.30 -3.05 -35.72
C LYS A 464 8.14 -2.06 -35.67
N GLN A 465 8.23 -1.02 -36.48
CA GLN A 465 7.16 -0.04 -36.63
C GLN A 465 6.13 -0.54 -37.65
N TYR A 466 4.85 -0.38 -37.31
CA TYR A 466 3.73 -0.71 -38.19
C TYR A 466 2.66 0.38 -38.10
N ASP A 467 1.81 0.45 -39.12
CA ASP A 467 0.55 1.19 -38.99
C ASP A 467 -0.37 0.44 -38.03
N SER A 468 -1.01 1.18 -37.10
CA SER A 468 -1.75 0.58 -36.00
C SER A 468 -2.91 -0.30 -36.48
N LEU A 469 -3.59 0.07 -37.56
CA LEU A 469 -4.69 -0.70 -38.14
C LEU A 469 -4.26 -2.12 -38.55
N GLU A 470 -3.05 -2.27 -39.09
CA GLU A 470 -2.51 -3.57 -39.48
C GLU A 470 -2.31 -4.45 -38.24
N VAL A 471 -1.71 -3.89 -37.18
CA VAL A 471 -1.45 -4.61 -35.93
C VAL A 471 -2.73 -4.96 -35.20
N LEU A 472 -3.73 -4.07 -35.19
CA LEU A 472 -5.05 -4.36 -34.62
C LEU A 472 -5.69 -5.57 -35.31
N LYS A 473 -5.71 -5.59 -36.66
CA LYS A 473 -6.23 -6.72 -37.44
C LYS A 473 -5.48 -8.03 -37.16
N LEU A 474 -4.14 -7.97 -37.07
CA LEU A 474 -3.30 -9.14 -36.76
C LEU A 474 -3.62 -9.75 -35.38
N ASN A 475 -4.15 -8.95 -34.45
CA ASN A 475 -4.50 -9.40 -33.10
C ASN A 475 -6.03 -9.53 -32.91
N ASN A 476 -6.82 -9.53 -33.99
CA ASN A 476 -8.29 -9.63 -33.98
C ASN A 476 -8.97 -8.53 -33.13
N LEU A 477 -8.43 -7.32 -33.18
CA LEU A 477 -8.98 -6.15 -32.49
C LEU A 477 -9.61 -5.19 -33.52
N GLU A 478 -10.85 -4.79 -33.27
CA GLU A 478 -11.53 -3.78 -34.09
C GLU A 478 -11.20 -2.36 -33.59
N PRO A 479 -11.02 -1.36 -34.47
CA PRO A 479 -10.86 0.04 -34.06
C PRO A 479 -12.02 0.55 -33.19
N ILE A 480 -11.72 1.40 -32.21
CA ILE A 480 -12.73 2.02 -31.33
C ILE A 480 -13.20 3.35 -31.93
N SER A 481 -14.53 3.51 -32.10
CA SER A 481 -15.16 4.84 -32.23
C SER A 481 -15.38 5.44 -30.84
N LEU A 482 -14.96 6.70 -30.65
CA LEU A 482 -15.02 7.41 -29.37
C LEU A 482 -16.37 8.13 -29.22
N GLU A 483 -17.00 7.95 -28.06
CA GLU A 483 -18.25 8.63 -27.70
C GLU A 483 -18.01 9.89 -26.87
N ALA A 484 -19.09 10.58 -26.51
CA ALA A 484 -19.08 11.79 -25.69
C ALA A 484 -18.08 11.72 -24.52
N LYS A 485 -17.27 12.78 -24.41
CA LYS A 485 -16.19 12.96 -23.44
C LYS A 485 -14.99 12.00 -23.59
N GLU A 486 -15.08 10.89 -24.31
CA GLU A 486 -14.03 9.86 -24.27
C GLU A 486 -12.70 10.34 -24.87
N GLY A 487 -12.74 11.12 -25.96
CA GLY A 487 -11.53 11.71 -26.53
C GLY A 487 -10.82 12.62 -25.52
N LEU A 488 -11.57 13.51 -24.87
CA LEU A 488 -11.01 14.39 -23.84
C LEU A 488 -10.54 13.59 -22.62
N ALA A 489 -11.34 12.63 -22.16
CA ALA A 489 -11.02 11.73 -21.06
C ALA A 489 -9.83 10.83 -21.37
N LEU A 490 -9.34 10.72 -22.60
CA LEU A 490 -8.12 9.98 -22.90
C LEU A 490 -6.86 10.84 -22.88
N ILE A 491 -6.98 12.13 -23.21
CA ILE A 491 -5.81 13.02 -23.40
C ILE A 491 -5.65 14.10 -22.33
N ASN A 492 -6.66 14.30 -21.49
CA ASN A 492 -6.65 15.35 -20.48
C ASN A 492 -6.10 14.84 -19.14
N GLY A 493 -4.79 14.82 -18.98
CA GLY A 493 -4.11 14.40 -17.74
C GLY A 493 -2.60 14.50 -17.83
N THR A 494 -1.87 14.10 -16.79
CA THR A 494 -0.41 14.35 -16.62
C THR A 494 0.44 13.11 -16.92
N GLN A 495 -0.11 12.15 -17.65
CA GLN A 495 0.49 10.82 -17.80
C GLN A 495 1.82 10.82 -18.55
N ALA A 496 2.09 11.76 -19.45
CA ALA A 496 3.37 11.79 -20.14
C ALA A 496 4.49 12.23 -19.21
N ILE A 497 4.28 13.31 -18.45
CA ILE A 497 5.25 13.79 -17.45
C ILE A 497 5.45 12.72 -16.36
N ALA A 498 4.36 12.14 -15.85
CA ALA A 498 4.42 11.10 -14.83
C ALA A 498 5.16 9.84 -15.34
N ALA A 499 4.93 9.42 -16.58
CA ALA A 499 5.61 8.26 -17.18
C ALA A 499 7.12 8.51 -17.34
N VAL A 500 7.52 9.67 -17.86
CA VAL A 500 8.94 10.06 -17.94
C VAL A 500 9.57 10.04 -16.55
N GLY A 501 8.88 10.64 -15.57
CA GLY A 501 9.31 10.64 -14.17
C GLY A 501 9.50 9.26 -13.57
N ALA A 502 8.56 8.35 -13.83
CA ALA A 502 8.61 6.97 -13.34
C ALA A 502 9.80 6.21 -13.91
N ILE A 503 9.99 6.25 -15.23
CA ILE A 503 11.07 5.53 -15.91
C ILE A 503 12.44 6.09 -15.51
N ASN A 504 12.57 7.41 -15.38
CA ASN A 504 13.80 8.03 -14.90
C ASN A 504 14.08 7.70 -13.44
N LEU A 505 13.06 7.73 -12.58
CA LEU A 505 13.20 7.38 -11.17
C LEU A 505 13.69 5.93 -10.98
N ILE A 506 13.16 4.98 -11.75
CA ILE A 506 13.63 3.58 -11.76
C ILE A 506 15.14 3.52 -12.07
N LYS A 507 15.59 4.28 -13.07
CA LYS A 507 17.01 4.34 -13.47
C LYS A 507 17.87 5.02 -12.40
N VAL A 508 17.46 6.19 -11.91
CA VAL A 508 18.19 6.98 -10.91
C VAL A 508 18.38 6.19 -9.61
N LYS A 509 17.36 5.45 -9.15
CA LYS A 509 17.47 4.59 -7.96
C LYS A 509 18.55 3.51 -8.12
N ARG A 510 18.80 3.02 -9.33
CA ARG A 510 19.90 2.09 -9.62
C ARG A 510 21.25 2.83 -9.72
N ILE A 511 21.28 3.99 -10.37
CA ILE A 511 22.51 4.79 -10.56
C ILE A 511 23.08 5.23 -9.22
N ILE A 512 22.25 5.65 -8.26
CA ILE A 512 22.73 6.11 -6.95
C ILE A 512 23.34 4.98 -6.12
N ASP A 513 22.83 3.75 -6.23
CA ASP A 513 23.42 2.57 -5.61
C ASP A 513 24.75 2.18 -6.28
N LEU A 514 24.84 2.33 -7.61
CA LEU A 514 26.10 2.15 -8.34
C LEU A 514 27.14 3.24 -8.01
N ALA A 515 26.71 4.47 -7.77
CA ALA A 515 27.59 5.57 -7.39
C ALA A 515 28.31 5.28 -6.06
N ASP A 516 27.61 4.72 -5.07
CA ASP A 516 28.23 4.27 -3.82
C ASP A 516 29.28 3.17 -4.09
N ALA A 517 28.97 2.18 -4.93
CA ALA A 517 29.89 1.09 -5.25
C ALA A 517 31.15 1.57 -5.98
N ILE A 518 31.00 2.48 -6.96
CA ILE A 518 32.11 3.11 -7.67
C ILE A 518 32.95 3.94 -6.71
N SER A 519 32.30 4.65 -5.78
CA SER A 519 32.99 5.48 -4.79
C SER A 519 33.74 4.66 -3.76
N ALA A 520 33.20 3.51 -3.34
CA ALA A 520 33.90 2.55 -2.49
C ALA A 520 35.17 2.05 -3.18
N THR A 521 35.06 1.64 -4.45
CA THR A 521 36.22 1.19 -5.26
C THR A 521 37.26 2.31 -5.39
N SER A 522 36.82 3.55 -5.63
CA SER A 522 37.71 4.71 -5.75
C SER A 522 38.41 5.03 -4.43
N LEU A 523 37.70 4.92 -3.31
CA LEU A 523 38.26 5.12 -1.98
C LEU A 523 39.35 4.08 -1.68
N GLU A 524 39.12 2.80 -2.00
CA GLU A 524 40.12 1.75 -1.84
C GLU A 524 41.37 2.01 -2.70
N ALA A 525 41.17 2.34 -3.98
CA ALA A 525 42.26 2.59 -4.92
C ALA A 525 43.13 3.79 -4.51
N LEU A 526 42.50 4.81 -3.92
CA LEU A 526 43.17 6.01 -3.43
C LEU A 526 43.70 5.88 -2.00
N LYS A 527 43.51 4.72 -1.35
CA LYS A 527 43.90 4.50 0.05
C LYS A 527 43.29 5.58 0.95
N GLY A 528 41.98 5.76 0.84
CA GLY A 528 41.21 6.72 1.63
C GLY A 528 40.81 6.20 3.02
N THR A 529 40.25 7.08 3.84
CA THR A 529 40.02 6.89 5.27
C THR A 529 38.59 6.39 5.56
N LYS A 530 38.44 5.20 6.15
CA LYS A 530 37.10 4.60 6.42
C LYS A 530 36.36 5.21 7.61
N GLU A 531 37.07 5.91 8.48
CA GLU A 531 36.55 6.56 9.69
C GLU A 531 35.46 7.58 9.36
N ALA A 532 35.51 8.16 8.14
CA ALA A 532 34.51 9.08 7.61
C ALA A 532 33.10 8.48 7.45
N PHE A 533 32.97 7.16 7.46
CA PHE A 533 31.71 6.43 7.21
C PHE A 533 31.11 5.82 8.49
N ARG A 534 31.77 6.04 9.65
CA ARG A 534 31.34 5.50 10.94
C ARG A 534 29.93 5.92 11.30
N ASN A 535 29.09 4.94 11.64
CA ASN A 535 27.67 5.16 11.95
C ASN A 535 27.46 6.21 13.04
N GLU A 536 28.35 6.26 14.04
CA GLU A 536 28.31 7.22 15.15
C GLU A 536 28.34 8.69 14.68
N LEU A 537 29.04 8.98 13.57
CA LEU A 537 29.09 10.32 12.98
C LEU A 537 27.79 10.70 12.28
N HIS A 538 27.10 9.72 11.69
CA HIS A 538 25.94 9.99 10.86
C HIS A 538 24.63 9.97 11.64
N VAL A 539 24.58 9.28 12.79
CA VAL A 539 23.39 9.33 13.68
C VAL A 539 23.27 10.66 14.42
N ILE A 540 24.38 11.35 14.71
CA ILE A 540 24.35 12.70 15.35
C ILE A 540 23.93 13.81 14.37
N ARG A 541 23.90 13.54 13.07
CA ARG A 541 23.35 14.42 12.02
C ARG A 541 22.41 13.61 11.12
N PRO A 542 21.16 13.37 11.55
CA PRO A 542 20.36 12.23 11.08
C PRO A 542 19.59 12.51 9.77
N HIS A 543 20.27 12.95 8.71
CA HIS A 543 19.71 12.89 7.37
C HIS A 543 19.65 11.43 6.90
N LEU A 544 18.46 10.95 6.53
CA LEU A 544 18.23 9.53 6.25
C LEU A 544 19.10 9.01 5.12
N GLY A 545 19.17 9.74 3.99
CA GLY A 545 20.02 9.39 2.87
C GLY A 545 21.51 9.37 3.23
N GLN A 546 21.95 10.27 4.11
CA GLN A 546 23.33 10.32 4.59
C GLN A 546 23.67 9.07 5.41
N ILE A 547 22.80 8.70 6.35
CA ILE A 547 22.94 7.47 7.15
C ILE A 547 22.97 6.25 6.22
N GLN A 548 22.06 6.19 5.25
CA GLN A 548 21.98 5.06 4.31
C GLN A 548 23.26 4.92 3.48
N THR A 549 23.78 6.03 2.96
CA THR A 549 25.02 6.03 2.17
C THR A 549 26.20 5.58 3.01
N ALA A 550 26.34 6.10 4.23
CA ALA A 550 27.42 5.70 5.13
C ALA A 550 27.37 4.20 5.47
N LYS A 551 26.17 3.67 5.71
CA LYS A 551 25.95 2.22 5.90
C LYS A 551 26.37 1.41 4.68
N ASN A 552 25.99 1.86 3.47
CA ASN A 552 26.38 1.21 2.21
C ASN A 552 27.90 1.19 2.04
N MET A 553 28.57 2.33 2.23
CA MET A 553 30.03 2.46 2.14
C MET A 553 30.74 1.57 3.17
N THR A 554 30.30 1.62 4.43
CA THR A 554 30.86 0.76 5.50
C THR A 554 30.73 -0.72 5.14
N LYS A 555 29.59 -1.12 4.59
CA LYS A 555 29.36 -2.50 4.15
C LYS A 555 30.29 -2.91 3.02
N MET A 556 30.47 -2.06 2.01
CA MET A 556 31.30 -2.36 0.85
C MET A 556 32.79 -2.37 1.17
N LEU A 557 33.24 -1.53 2.11
CA LEU A 557 34.64 -1.41 2.52
C LEU A 557 35.03 -2.41 3.63
N ASN A 558 34.08 -3.20 4.11
CA ASN A 558 34.33 -4.13 5.21
C ASN A 558 35.36 -5.19 4.79
N ASN A 559 36.34 -5.45 5.66
CA ASN A 559 37.45 -6.39 5.41
C ASN A 559 38.33 -6.08 4.19
N SER A 560 38.37 -4.83 3.72
CA SER A 560 39.29 -4.44 2.64
C SER A 560 40.75 -4.39 3.11
N GLU A 561 41.60 -5.22 2.50
CA GLU A 561 43.06 -5.21 2.73
C GLU A 561 43.71 -3.91 2.25
N LEU A 562 43.18 -3.29 1.18
CA LEU A 562 43.67 -2.02 0.65
C LEU A 562 43.42 -0.88 1.63
N MET A 563 42.24 -0.85 2.25
CA MET A 563 41.91 0.11 3.30
C MET A 563 42.81 -0.07 4.52
N ASP A 564 43.16 -1.30 4.85
CA ASP A 564 44.02 -1.59 6.00
C ASP A 564 45.51 -1.31 5.72
N SER A 565 45.94 -1.25 4.45
CA SER A 565 47.33 -1.05 4.03
C SER A 565 47.94 0.32 4.38
N HIS A 566 47.14 1.29 4.81
CA HIS A 566 47.57 2.67 5.04
C HIS A 566 47.12 3.27 6.39
N LYS A 567 46.73 2.42 7.35
CA LYS A 567 46.30 2.82 8.73
C LYS A 567 47.30 3.70 9.52
N GLY A 568 48.54 3.84 9.05
CA GLY A 568 49.59 4.65 9.69
C GLY A 568 50.28 5.63 8.74
N CYS A 569 49.61 6.07 7.67
CA CYS A 569 50.15 7.09 6.77
C CYS A 569 49.98 8.51 7.34
N ASP A 570 50.76 9.47 6.81
CA ASP A 570 50.75 10.87 7.27
C ASP A 570 49.49 11.66 6.84
N GLN A 571 48.55 11.03 6.11
CA GLN A 571 47.30 11.67 5.71
C GLN A 571 46.36 11.80 6.90
N VAL A 572 46.02 13.06 7.23
CA VAL A 572 45.11 13.37 8.35
C VAL A 572 43.64 13.25 7.92
N GLN A 573 43.31 13.62 6.68
CA GLN A 573 41.93 13.59 6.15
C GLN A 573 41.94 13.48 4.62
N ASP A 574 40.98 12.73 4.07
CA ASP A 574 40.76 12.73 2.63
C ASP A 574 40.14 14.05 2.14
N ALA A 575 40.32 14.30 0.83
CA ALA A 575 39.60 15.33 0.10
C ALA A 575 38.08 15.15 0.19
N TYR A 576 37.33 16.24 0.02
CA TYR A 576 35.87 16.24 0.19
C TYR A 576 35.15 15.30 -0.78
N SER A 577 35.68 15.08 -1.99
CA SER A 577 35.12 14.13 -2.95
C SER A 577 35.09 12.68 -2.44
N LEU A 578 35.88 12.35 -1.41
CA LEU A 578 35.90 11.05 -0.74
C LEU A 578 35.22 11.13 0.62
N ARG A 579 35.71 12.00 1.50
CA ARG A 579 35.21 12.08 2.88
C ARG A 579 33.76 12.55 3.00
N CYS A 580 33.26 13.31 2.01
CA CYS A 580 31.89 13.82 2.01
C CYS A 580 30.91 12.98 1.16
N ILE A 581 31.29 11.78 0.72
CA ILE A 581 30.41 10.87 -0.04
C ILE A 581 29.04 10.71 0.66
N PRO A 582 28.95 10.42 1.98
CA PRO A 582 27.66 10.26 2.65
C PRO A 582 26.77 11.50 2.55
N GLN A 583 27.35 12.69 2.69
CA GLN A 583 26.64 13.96 2.67
C GLN A 583 26.15 14.28 1.26
N VAL A 584 26.99 14.06 0.25
CA VAL A 584 26.65 14.35 -1.16
C VAL A 584 25.65 13.33 -1.68
N HIS A 585 25.99 12.04 -1.72
CA HIS A 585 25.07 11.01 -2.24
C HIS A 585 23.81 10.90 -1.38
N GLY A 586 23.94 11.05 -0.06
CA GLY A 586 22.80 11.03 0.84
C GLY A 586 21.80 12.15 0.57
N SER A 587 22.27 13.36 0.26
CA SER A 587 21.38 14.45 -0.16
C SER A 587 20.61 14.11 -1.44
N VAL A 588 21.26 13.47 -2.41
CA VAL A 588 20.59 13.01 -3.64
C VAL A 588 19.57 11.92 -3.32
N ARG A 589 19.86 10.98 -2.41
CA ARG A 589 18.90 9.96 -1.96
C ARG A 589 17.65 10.59 -1.33
N ASP A 590 17.83 11.59 -0.47
CA ASP A 590 16.72 12.29 0.16
C ASP A 590 15.85 13.02 -0.88
N THR A 591 16.48 13.67 -1.87
CA THR A 591 15.77 14.27 -3.01
C THR A 591 15.02 13.22 -3.84
N VAL A 592 15.65 12.10 -4.18
CA VAL A 592 15.03 10.99 -4.93
C VAL A 592 13.80 10.44 -4.20
N ASN A 593 13.86 10.30 -2.87
CA ASN A 593 12.72 9.87 -2.06
C ASN A 593 11.57 10.89 -2.10
N TYR A 594 11.88 12.20 -2.09
CA TYR A 594 10.87 13.24 -2.26
C TYR A 594 10.21 13.19 -3.64
N VAL A 595 10.99 13.02 -4.70
CA VAL A 595 10.49 12.88 -6.08
C VAL A 595 9.58 11.65 -6.19
N GLU A 596 9.98 10.51 -5.63
CA GLU A 596 9.17 9.28 -5.59
C GLU A 596 7.84 9.49 -4.88
N LYS A 597 7.83 10.23 -3.77
CA LYS A 597 6.59 10.56 -3.06
C LYS A 597 5.62 11.35 -3.94
N VAL A 598 6.08 12.41 -4.59
CA VAL A 598 5.23 13.26 -5.45
C VAL A 598 4.70 12.46 -6.64
N LEU A 599 5.58 11.70 -7.30
CA LEU A 599 5.19 10.83 -8.41
C LEU A 599 4.19 9.74 -8.00
N SER A 600 4.40 9.10 -6.85
CA SER A 600 3.50 8.06 -6.34
C SER A 600 2.09 8.58 -6.04
N THR A 601 1.98 9.83 -5.56
CA THR A 601 0.69 10.51 -5.42
C THR A 601 0.03 10.71 -6.78
N GLU A 602 0.77 11.22 -7.76
CA GLU A 602 0.23 11.46 -9.09
C GLU A 602 -0.21 10.18 -9.81
N PHE A 603 0.58 9.11 -9.73
CA PHE A 603 0.25 7.81 -10.36
C PHE A 603 -1.13 7.30 -9.96
N ASN A 604 -1.58 7.68 -8.76
CA ASN A 604 -2.81 7.22 -8.13
C ASN A 604 -3.89 8.31 -8.03
N SER A 605 -3.71 9.44 -8.71
CA SER A 605 -4.63 10.58 -8.70
C SER A 605 -5.60 10.55 -9.89
N VAL A 606 -6.72 11.27 -9.73
CA VAL A 606 -7.69 11.50 -10.81
C VAL A 606 -7.28 12.76 -11.55
N THR A 607 -6.52 12.60 -12.64
CA THR A 607 -6.09 13.70 -13.51
C THR A 607 -7.00 13.77 -14.74
N ASP A 608 -8.06 14.55 -14.65
CA ASP A 608 -9.03 14.75 -15.73
C ASP A 608 -9.80 16.06 -15.52
N ASN A 609 -10.49 16.52 -16.56
CA ASN A 609 -11.49 17.57 -16.48
C ASN A 609 -12.48 17.49 -17.66
N PRO A 610 -13.78 17.66 -17.41
CA PRO A 610 -14.41 17.79 -16.09
C PRO A 610 -14.48 16.45 -15.35
N ILE A 611 -14.67 16.52 -14.03
CA ILE A 611 -14.80 15.38 -13.12
C ILE A 611 -16.27 14.99 -12.98
N VAL A 612 -16.56 13.69 -13.10
CA VAL A 612 -17.88 13.11 -12.90
C VAL A 612 -18.04 12.64 -11.47
N LEU A 613 -18.93 13.25 -10.70
CA LEU A 613 -19.29 12.83 -9.34
C LEU A 613 -20.57 11.99 -9.38
N THR A 614 -20.42 10.67 -9.25
CA THR A 614 -21.54 9.73 -9.34
C THR A 614 -22.53 9.87 -8.18
N GLU A 615 -22.06 10.26 -7.00
CA GLU A 615 -22.91 10.40 -5.82
C GLU A 615 -23.90 11.57 -5.94
N THR A 616 -23.50 12.66 -6.60
CA THR A 616 -24.37 13.83 -6.84
C THR A 616 -24.93 13.89 -8.26
N ASN A 617 -24.52 12.98 -9.15
CA ASN A 617 -24.79 13.03 -10.59
C ASN A 617 -24.36 14.36 -11.25
N GLU A 618 -23.24 14.92 -10.80
CA GLU A 618 -22.72 16.20 -11.28
C GLU A 618 -21.46 16.02 -12.14
N VAL A 619 -21.24 16.99 -13.04
CA VAL A 619 -20.01 17.12 -13.81
C VAL A 619 -19.38 18.48 -13.51
N ILE A 620 -18.23 18.46 -12.82
CA ILE A 620 -17.61 19.65 -12.25
C ILE A 620 -16.31 19.97 -12.99
N SER A 621 -16.14 21.24 -13.36
CA SER A 621 -14.89 21.72 -13.93
C SER A 621 -13.83 21.94 -12.84
N CYS A 622 -12.59 21.49 -13.09
CA CYS A 622 -11.47 21.65 -12.16
C CYS A 622 -10.13 21.77 -12.91
N GLY A 623 -9.04 21.90 -12.16
CA GLY A 623 -7.67 22.00 -12.67
C GLY A 623 -6.80 20.76 -12.47
N ASN A 624 -7.39 19.58 -12.21
CA ASN A 624 -6.63 18.36 -11.86
C ASN A 624 -5.73 17.80 -12.99
N PHE A 625 -5.79 18.36 -14.19
CA PHE A 625 -4.89 18.04 -15.30
C PHE A 625 -3.56 18.82 -15.26
N HIS A 626 -3.38 19.75 -14.33
CA HIS A 626 -2.21 20.64 -14.31
C HIS A 626 -1.00 19.94 -13.65
N GLY A 627 0.09 19.76 -14.41
CA GLY A 627 1.28 19.02 -13.97
C GLY A 627 2.29 19.81 -13.13
N GLU A 628 1.89 20.89 -12.45
CA GLU A 628 2.85 21.74 -11.69
C GLU A 628 3.59 20.94 -10.60
N PRO A 629 2.92 20.10 -9.79
CA PRO A 629 3.61 19.32 -8.76
C PRO A 629 4.69 18.42 -9.36
N LEU A 630 4.43 17.85 -10.55
CA LEU A 630 5.38 17.04 -11.27
C LEU A 630 6.54 17.88 -11.81
N ALA A 631 6.25 19.00 -12.46
CA ALA A 631 7.26 19.88 -13.04
C ALA A 631 8.33 20.28 -12.02
N LEU A 632 7.91 20.65 -10.80
CA LEU A 632 8.82 21.02 -9.71
C LEU A 632 9.77 19.88 -9.32
N VAL A 633 9.32 18.63 -9.36
CA VAL A 633 10.17 17.49 -9.02
C VAL A 633 10.99 16.96 -10.20
N MET A 634 10.57 17.21 -11.44
CA MET A 634 11.33 16.83 -12.64
C MET A 634 12.64 17.60 -12.77
N VAL A 635 12.73 18.83 -12.25
CA VAL A 635 13.98 19.60 -12.23
C VAL A 635 15.11 18.83 -11.51
N TYR A 636 14.78 18.01 -10.52
CA TYR A 636 15.76 17.16 -9.83
C TYR A 636 16.17 15.91 -10.62
N GLN A 637 15.44 15.55 -11.68
CA GLN A 637 15.73 14.38 -12.53
C GLN A 637 16.47 14.74 -13.83
N HIS A 638 16.61 16.02 -14.15
CA HIS A 638 17.19 16.49 -15.41
C HIS A 638 18.74 16.45 -15.45
N PHE A 639 19.38 15.86 -14.44
CA PHE A 639 20.85 15.81 -14.30
C PHE A 639 21.42 14.43 -14.63
#